data_AF-A0A109K522-F1
#
_entry.id   AF-A0A109K522-F1
#
_cell.length_a   1.000
_cell.length_b   1.000
_cell.length_c   1.000
_cell.angle_alpha   90.00
_cell.angle_beta   90.00
_cell.angle_gamma   90.00
#
_symmetry.space_group_name_H-M   'P 1'
#
loop_
_entity.id
_entity.type
_entity.pdbx_description
1 polymer ?
#
loop_
_entity_poly.entity_id
_entity_poly.type
_entity_poly.pdbx_seq_one_letter_code
_entity_poly.pdbx_strand_id
1 'polypeptide(L)'
;MTIQLTGRQVWRDYDTDGVPASGAHQPVKREIRAWTDLMEAVSGGGGPGLGYASLAQLASDLARAANSLAIVYNDPTPANNGLYQKVGGSGSGSWTRIGDLPGTLIPLTVAGGTGDAIVATAPETPQVPGRKLYLLTPTANNTGAAMTIVINGAAATPIKNALNSTPAANTFVANVGSLLFWSVDHYQALISLPVDTAGVVADATAARDAAAASASAAAGSEAALGNQVHQYDTRAQAAGATIPVGVQAIKVTRYAAGYPLSYATYVPGASGGPMAFQEGAGNWWQLDLSGPVIDSAWFGVLGDGSDQTIALQATVDAVPLKGGTVLVSGDILISSLNLLGRALIRFVGKGGWGAGADQATTIHTAAGAGVARVIDARDTIGITFENIKLASTNPAHDGYLLDNGQSTLTSFSQTMSMGKCVVIYNGSAAAINLYGALTTEFQKCLFGGDGTAIAFQNVARSGGLIFSNVHNFKDCNFTPSGTAFPVLGSGEKISFIGCNVQASTADGSGRFWNTSTVVPFIAVNIIDCGFYDVTAAGQVWGSFYAGNGLNIIGNRVGGADPSLGGNYGFSIGGQLTGVQGFSVIGNDAQFMTALLNFDGTTGAGTNASKGFVGGNSLRGGATALFSNLSSAVEVMIAPNYIAAGGKGSHFSIQGVPTSSVGLSTGDWYSNSGVVTIN
;
A
#
# COMPACT_ATOMS: atom_id res chain seq x y z
N MET A 1 42.39 1.36 -74.94
CA MET A 1 41.05 0.87 -74.53
C MET A 1 40.11 1.18 -75.69
N THR A 2 39.91 0.23 -76.59
CA THR A 2 39.04 0.40 -77.76
C THR A 2 37.61 0.36 -77.25
N ILE A 3 36.87 1.47 -77.36
CA ILE A 3 35.46 1.52 -76.95
C ILE A 3 34.69 0.58 -77.90
N GLN A 4 34.12 -0.51 -77.35
CA GLN A 4 33.30 -1.43 -78.13
C GLN A 4 31.97 -0.75 -78.45
N LEU A 5 31.71 -0.55 -79.73
CA LEU A 5 30.47 0.03 -80.21
C LEU A 5 29.38 -1.04 -80.26
N THR A 6 28.19 -0.68 -79.82
CA THR A 6 27.00 -1.53 -79.94
C THR A 6 26.46 -1.47 -81.37
N GLY A 7 25.69 -2.49 -81.78
CA GLY A 7 25.07 -2.51 -83.11
C GLY A 7 24.24 -1.26 -83.39
N ARG A 8 23.54 -0.73 -82.37
CA ARG A 8 22.79 0.53 -82.47
C ARG A 8 23.67 1.74 -82.79
N GLN A 9 24.88 1.80 -82.24
CA GLN A 9 25.80 2.91 -82.51
C GLN A 9 26.42 2.80 -83.91
N VAL A 10 26.74 1.58 -84.34
CA VAL A 10 27.32 1.30 -85.67
C VAL A 10 26.30 1.56 -86.80
N TRP A 11 25.03 1.25 -86.55
CA TRP A 11 23.95 1.26 -87.56
C TRP A 11 22.88 2.33 -87.30
N ARG A 12 23.20 3.41 -86.60
CA ARG A 12 22.25 4.51 -86.33
C ARG A 12 21.78 5.18 -87.63
N ASP A 13 20.59 5.77 -87.58
CA ASP A 13 19.99 6.41 -88.77
C ASP A 13 20.64 7.75 -89.12
N TYR A 14 21.18 8.47 -88.13
CA TYR A 14 21.69 9.84 -88.29
C TYR A 14 23.10 10.02 -87.71
N ASP A 15 23.88 10.95 -88.27
CA ASP A 15 25.30 11.14 -87.92
C ASP A 15 25.50 11.48 -86.44
N THR A 16 24.53 12.14 -85.82
CA THR A 16 24.37 12.20 -84.36
C THR A 16 23.14 11.39 -83.98
N ASP A 17 23.29 10.43 -83.07
CA ASP A 17 22.22 9.49 -82.72
C ASP A 17 20.94 10.22 -82.29
N GLY A 18 19.83 9.89 -82.93
CA GLY A 18 18.52 10.49 -82.67
C GLY A 18 18.32 11.94 -83.18
N VAL A 19 19.24 12.52 -83.96
CA VAL A 19 19.11 13.89 -84.48
C VAL A 19 18.97 13.89 -86.01
N PRO A 20 17.73 13.90 -86.56
CA PRO A 20 17.49 13.82 -88.00
C PRO A 20 18.21 14.89 -88.83
N ALA A 21 18.33 16.09 -88.29
CA ALA A 21 18.97 17.22 -88.96
C ALA A 21 20.49 17.06 -89.12
N SER A 22 21.13 16.11 -88.43
CA SER A 22 22.58 15.87 -88.56
C SER A 22 22.96 15.17 -89.88
N GLY A 23 21.97 14.75 -90.67
CA GLY A 23 22.18 14.01 -91.90
C GLY A 23 22.17 12.49 -91.67
N ALA A 24 21.98 11.73 -92.75
CA ALA A 24 21.97 10.28 -92.69
C ALA A 24 23.35 9.74 -92.33
N HIS A 25 23.43 8.86 -91.33
CA HIS A 25 24.70 8.29 -90.93
C HIS A 25 25.24 7.35 -92.02
N GLN A 26 26.55 7.38 -92.23
CA GLN A 26 27.24 6.40 -93.06
C GLN A 26 28.09 5.47 -92.19
N PRO A 27 27.62 4.25 -91.88
CA PRO A 27 28.33 3.30 -91.06
C PRO A 27 29.78 3.07 -91.50
N VAL A 28 30.72 3.25 -90.57
CA VAL A 28 32.14 3.08 -90.88
C VAL A 28 32.46 1.58 -90.98
N LYS A 29 32.94 1.14 -92.14
CA LYS A 29 33.22 -0.29 -92.44
C LYS A 29 34.11 -1.02 -91.43
N ARG A 30 34.96 -0.29 -90.68
CA ARG A 30 35.82 -0.88 -89.63
C ARG A 30 35.01 -1.24 -88.38
N GLU A 31 34.04 -0.41 -88.02
CA GLU A 31 33.20 -0.60 -86.83
C GLU A 31 32.19 -1.71 -87.05
N ILE A 32 31.64 -1.79 -88.27
CA ILE A 32 30.82 -2.93 -88.71
C ILE A 32 31.58 -4.23 -88.47
N ARG A 33 32.79 -4.37 -89.03
CA ARG A 33 33.61 -5.58 -88.87
C ARG A 33 33.89 -5.93 -87.42
N ALA A 34 34.26 -4.96 -86.59
CA ALA A 34 34.50 -5.19 -85.17
C ALA A 34 33.24 -5.67 -84.41
N TRP A 35 32.06 -5.18 -84.80
CA TRP A 35 30.79 -5.66 -84.27
C TRP A 35 30.44 -7.06 -84.78
N THR A 36 30.66 -7.36 -86.07
CA THR A 36 30.45 -8.70 -86.61
C THR A 36 31.39 -9.73 -85.97
N ASP A 37 32.67 -9.40 -85.73
CA ASP A 37 33.62 -10.29 -85.05
C ASP A 37 33.13 -10.66 -83.63
N LEU A 38 32.48 -9.73 -82.93
CA LEU A 38 31.83 -10.00 -81.64
C LEU A 38 30.64 -10.94 -81.79
N MET A 39 29.80 -10.74 -82.81
CA MET A 39 28.66 -11.63 -83.10
C MET A 39 29.11 -13.02 -83.55
N GLU A 40 30.22 -13.12 -84.28
CA GLU A 40 30.86 -14.39 -84.64
C GLU A 40 31.49 -15.07 -83.42
N ALA A 41 32.06 -14.31 -82.48
CA ALA A 41 32.54 -14.86 -81.21
C ALA A 41 31.38 -15.33 -80.29
N VAL A 42 30.26 -14.61 -80.26
CA VAL A 42 29.07 -15.01 -79.48
C VAL A 42 28.34 -16.18 -80.13
N SER A 43 28.23 -16.21 -81.46
CA SER A 43 27.62 -17.33 -82.18
C SER A 43 28.52 -18.57 -82.22
N GLY A 44 29.85 -18.39 -82.24
CA GLY A 44 30.83 -19.45 -82.06
C GLY A 44 31.03 -19.90 -80.60
N GLY A 45 30.59 -19.09 -79.63
CA GLY A 45 30.80 -19.32 -78.19
C GLY A 45 29.52 -19.52 -77.35
N GLY A 46 28.33 -19.57 -77.96
CA GLY A 46 27.05 -19.42 -77.25
C GLY A 46 25.98 -20.50 -77.52
N GLY A 47 26.33 -21.64 -78.10
CA GLY A 47 25.49 -22.85 -77.99
C GLY A 47 25.71 -23.55 -76.66
N PRO A 48 24.71 -24.25 -76.07
CA PRO A 48 24.90 -25.00 -74.84
C PRO A 48 26.08 -25.96 -74.99
N GLY A 49 26.90 -25.93 -73.94
CA GLY A 49 28.27 -26.40 -73.92
C GLY A 49 28.48 -27.84 -74.38
N LEU A 50 29.74 -28.12 -74.66
CA LEU A 50 30.30 -29.41 -74.97
C LEU A 50 29.56 -30.56 -74.25
N GLY A 51 28.85 -31.38 -75.02
CA GLY A 51 28.13 -32.55 -74.51
C GLY A 51 29.04 -33.77 -74.52
N TYR A 52 29.14 -34.46 -73.40
CA TYR A 52 29.90 -35.71 -73.27
C TYR A 52 28.99 -36.82 -72.77
N ALA A 53 29.19 -38.03 -73.28
CA ALA A 53 28.44 -39.17 -72.81
C ALA A 53 28.89 -39.61 -71.41
N SER A 54 30.15 -39.36 -71.01
CA SER A 54 30.65 -39.68 -69.66
C SER A 54 31.59 -38.63 -69.09
N LEU A 55 31.73 -38.62 -67.76
CA LEU A 55 32.69 -37.78 -67.06
C LEU A 55 34.13 -38.13 -67.46
N ALA A 56 34.39 -39.38 -67.81
CA ALA A 56 35.70 -39.81 -68.30
C ALA A 56 36.04 -39.17 -69.66
N GLN A 57 35.06 -39.07 -70.58
CA GLN A 57 35.24 -38.37 -71.85
C GLN A 57 35.41 -36.86 -71.66
N LEU A 58 34.69 -36.27 -70.71
CA LEU A 58 34.87 -34.87 -70.35
C LEU A 58 36.28 -34.64 -69.76
N ALA A 59 36.73 -35.51 -68.86
CA ALA A 59 38.00 -35.41 -68.18
C ALA A 59 39.21 -35.58 -69.10
N SER A 60 39.07 -36.29 -70.23
CA SER A 60 40.13 -36.38 -71.25
C SER A 60 40.23 -35.13 -72.14
N ASP A 61 39.18 -34.30 -72.20
CA ASP A 61 39.18 -33.04 -72.94
C ASP A 61 39.58 -31.85 -72.04
N LEU A 62 40.89 -31.76 -71.76
CA LEU A 62 41.47 -30.64 -71.02
C LEU A 62 41.89 -29.46 -71.91
N ALA A 63 41.75 -29.57 -73.24
CA ALA A 63 42.15 -28.54 -74.20
C ALA A 63 41.25 -27.29 -74.17
N ARG A 64 40.19 -27.30 -73.35
CA ARG A 64 39.24 -26.18 -73.22
C ARG A 64 39.78 -25.07 -72.32
N ALA A 65 39.42 -23.83 -72.64
CA ALA A 65 39.77 -22.68 -71.81
C ALA A 65 39.12 -22.78 -70.43
N ALA A 66 39.73 -22.15 -69.42
CA ALA A 66 39.13 -22.03 -68.09
C ALA A 66 37.72 -21.41 -68.19
N ASN A 67 36.81 -21.85 -67.32
CA ASN A 67 35.39 -21.47 -67.27
C ASN A 67 34.53 -21.98 -68.43
N SER A 68 35.04 -22.83 -69.32
CA SER A 68 34.21 -23.53 -70.30
C SER A 68 33.14 -24.37 -69.59
N LEU A 69 31.93 -24.41 -70.13
CA LEU A 69 30.83 -25.24 -69.63
C LEU A 69 30.68 -26.49 -70.48
N ALA A 70 30.34 -27.60 -69.82
CA ALA A 70 30.06 -28.87 -70.45
C ALA A 70 28.90 -29.58 -69.74
N ILE A 71 28.24 -30.49 -70.45
CA ILE A 71 27.15 -31.30 -69.92
C ILE A 71 27.53 -32.78 -70.06
N VAL A 72 27.46 -33.52 -68.97
CA VAL A 72 27.57 -34.98 -68.98
C VAL A 72 26.17 -35.56 -68.80
N TYR A 73 25.67 -36.33 -69.78
CA TYR A 73 24.24 -36.68 -69.83
C TYR A 73 23.94 -38.19 -69.94
N ASN A 74 24.93 -39.06 -70.09
CA ASN A 74 24.71 -40.51 -70.23
C ASN A 74 25.79 -41.35 -69.54
N ASP A 75 26.35 -40.85 -68.44
CA ASP A 75 27.37 -41.55 -67.66
C ASP A 75 26.69 -42.74 -66.95
N PRO A 76 27.31 -43.95 -66.98
CA PRO A 76 26.77 -45.11 -66.28
C PRO A 76 26.60 -44.91 -64.77
N THR A 77 27.29 -43.93 -64.18
CA THR A 77 27.09 -43.50 -62.79
C THR A 77 26.20 -42.27 -62.76
N PRO A 78 24.92 -42.35 -62.32
CA PRO A 78 23.98 -41.22 -62.36
C PRO A 78 24.44 -39.96 -61.61
N ALA A 79 25.28 -40.11 -60.58
CA ALA A 79 25.85 -38.99 -59.84
C ALA A 79 26.84 -38.13 -60.67
N ASN A 80 27.36 -38.67 -61.77
CA ASN A 80 28.24 -37.99 -62.72
C ASN A 80 27.47 -37.21 -63.80
N ASN A 81 26.15 -37.38 -63.91
CA ASN A 81 25.35 -36.65 -64.89
C ASN A 81 25.01 -35.25 -64.37
N GLY A 82 25.32 -34.21 -65.14
CA GLY A 82 25.09 -32.82 -64.75
C GLY A 82 25.91 -31.80 -65.54
N LEU A 83 25.91 -30.56 -65.05
CA LEU A 83 26.65 -29.43 -65.60
C LEU A 83 28.04 -29.36 -64.97
N TYR A 84 29.06 -29.18 -65.80
CA TYR A 84 30.45 -29.11 -65.41
C TYR A 84 31.10 -27.82 -65.91
N GLN A 85 32.05 -27.30 -65.14
CA GLN A 85 32.87 -26.15 -65.48
C GLN A 85 34.36 -26.53 -65.48
N LYS A 86 35.09 -26.07 -66.50
CA LYS A 86 36.52 -26.27 -66.62
C LYS A 86 37.27 -25.38 -65.63
N VAL A 87 38.08 -25.98 -64.78
CA VAL A 87 39.00 -25.29 -63.86
C VAL A 87 40.43 -25.46 -64.36
N GLY A 88 41.20 -24.38 -64.42
CA GLY A 88 42.56 -24.36 -64.99
C GLY A 88 42.60 -24.08 -66.50
N GLY A 89 43.74 -23.57 -66.99
CA GLY A 89 43.94 -23.16 -68.38
C GLY A 89 43.93 -24.33 -69.38
N SER A 90 43.82 -24.02 -70.67
CA SER A 90 43.81 -25.02 -71.75
C SER A 90 45.05 -25.93 -71.67
N GLY A 91 44.84 -27.25 -71.78
CA GLY A 91 45.88 -28.29 -71.70
C GLY A 91 46.23 -28.76 -70.28
N SER A 92 45.63 -28.20 -69.23
CA SER A 92 45.88 -28.57 -67.82
C SER A 92 44.61 -28.41 -66.96
N GLY A 93 44.60 -28.86 -65.70
CA GLY A 93 43.47 -28.67 -64.77
C GLY A 93 42.43 -29.80 -64.77
N SER A 94 41.19 -29.51 -64.35
CA SER A 94 40.12 -30.51 -64.17
C SER A 94 38.73 -29.94 -64.51
N TRP A 95 37.70 -30.79 -64.47
CA TRP A 95 36.31 -30.40 -64.59
C TRP A 95 35.60 -30.58 -63.26
N THR A 96 34.83 -29.57 -62.84
CA THR A 96 34.08 -29.59 -61.58
C THR A 96 32.59 -29.54 -61.88
N ARG A 97 31.80 -30.42 -61.26
CA ARG A 97 30.34 -30.40 -61.38
C ARG A 97 29.79 -29.17 -60.65
N ILE A 98 29.07 -28.32 -61.37
CA ILE A 98 28.49 -27.06 -60.86
C ILE A 98 26.95 -27.10 -60.79
N GLY A 99 26.31 -28.15 -61.32
CA GLY A 99 24.86 -28.30 -61.22
C GLY A 99 24.31 -29.60 -61.80
N ASP A 100 23.00 -29.77 -61.60
CA ASP A 100 22.20 -30.89 -62.14
C ASP A 100 21.90 -30.70 -63.64
N LEU A 101 21.41 -31.74 -64.32
CA LEU A 101 21.04 -31.65 -65.73
C LEU A 101 19.97 -30.58 -65.96
N PRO A 102 19.94 -29.92 -67.14
CA PRO A 102 18.84 -29.05 -67.52
C PRO A 102 17.53 -29.85 -67.66
N GLY A 103 16.59 -29.65 -66.74
CA GLY A 103 15.30 -30.33 -66.71
C GLY A 103 14.68 -30.30 -65.31
N THR A 104 13.39 -30.05 -65.18
CA THR A 104 12.72 -29.99 -63.86
C THR A 104 12.12 -31.33 -63.43
N LEU A 105 11.95 -32.26 -64.37
CA LEU A 105 11.31 -33.55 -64.17
C LEU A 105 12.30 -34.70 -64.44
N ILE A 106 12.46 -35.61 -63.48
CA ILE A 106 13.29 -36.81 -63.58
C ILE A 106 12.37 -38.03 -63.66
N PRO A 107 12.35 -38.76 -64.79
CA PRO A 107 11.62 -40.02 -64.86
C PRO A 107 12.34 -41.09 -64.02
N LEU A 108 11.57 -41.81 -63.19
CA LEU A 108 12.04 -42.96 -62.44
C LEU A 108 11.65 -44.25 -63.17
N THR A 109 12.62 -45.14 -63.35
CA THR A 109 12.40 -46.49 -63.87
C THR A 109 12.40 -47.46 -62.69
N VAL A 110 11.26 -48.08 -62.39
CA VAL A 110 11.18 -49.08 -61.32
C VAL A 110 11.97 -50.33 -61.73
N ALA A 111 12.99 -50.66 -60.94
CA ALA A 111 13.90 -51.78 -61.16
C ALA A 111 13.59 -52.98 -60.26
N GLY A 112 12.71 -52.84 -59.26
CA GLY A 112 12.27 -53.93 -58.39
C GLY A 112 11.48 -53.44 -57.16
N GLY A 113 11.28 -54.34 -56.19
CA GLY A 113 10.61 -54.03 -54.93
C GLY A 113 9.15 -54.48 -54.84
N THR A 114 8.43 -53.97 -53.84
CA THR A 114 6.97 -54.15 -53.65
C THR A 114 6.25 -52.81 -53.78
N GLY A 115 4.92 -52.81 -53.72
CA GLY A 115 4.12 -51.58 -53.70
C GLY A 115 4.44 -50.64 -52.52
N ASP A 116 5.01 -51.15 -51.41
CA ASP A 116 5.39 -50.37 -50.23
C ASP A 116 6.91 -50.18 -50.07
N ALA A 117 7.72 -50.84 -50.90
CA ALA A 117 9.18 -50.75 -50.85
C ALA A 117 9.74 -50.74 -52.28
N ILE A 118 9.77 -49.57 -52.89
CA ILE A 118 10.06 -49.37 -54.31
C ILE A 118 11.58 -49.26 -54.53
N VAL A 119 12.12 -49.96 -55.52
CA VAL A 119 13.50 -49.78 -55.99
C VAL A 119 13.47 -49.22 -57.40
N ALA A 120 14.06 -48.05 -57.61
CA ALA A 120 14.04 -47.34 -58.88
C ALA A 120 15.43 -46.83 -59.30
N THR A 121 15.58 -46.58 -60.59
CA THR A 121 16.73 -45.91 -61.18
C THR A 121 16.33 -44.59 -61.80
N ALA A 122 17.26 -43.64 -61.83
CA ALA A 122 17.09 -42.31 -62.40
C ALA A 122 18.32 -41.95 -63.25
N PRO A 123 18.16 -41.18 -64.34
CA PRO A 123 19.27 -40.76 -65.18
C PRO A 123 20.25 -39.81 -64.47
N GLU A 124 19.85 -39.13 -63.39
CA GLU A 124 20.74 -38.29 -62.57
C GLU A 124 20.45 -38.45 -61.08
N THR A 125 21.43 -38.07 -60.24
CA THR A 125 21.24 -37.89 -58.80
C THR A 125 21.40 -36.40 -58.45
N PRO A 126 20.29 -35.69 -58.15
CA PRO A 126 20.33 -34.27 -57.79
C PRO A 126 21.20 -33.98 -56.56
N GLN A 127 21.90 -32.85 -56.56
CA GLN A 127 22.83 -32.51 -55.48
C GLN A 127 22.15 -32.05 -54.17
N VAL A 128 20.93 -31.54 -54.24
CA VAL A 128 20.21 -30.95 -53.10
C VAL A 128 18.73 -31.31 -53.15
N PRO A 129 18.08 -31.59 -52.00
CA PRO A 129 16.64 -31.74 -51.91
C PRO A 129 15.86 -30.58 -52.54
N GLY A 130 14.71 -30.89 -53.11
CA GLY A 130 13.73 -29.93 -53.62
C GLY A 130 14.08 -29.22 -54.94
N ARG A 131 15.19 -29.56 -55.60
CA ARG A 131 15.55 -28.95 -56.91
C ARG A 131 14.82 -29.54 -58.11
N LYS A 132 14.21 -30.73 -57.95
CA LYS A 132 13.64 -31.54 -59.03
C LYS A 132 12.34 -32.20 -58.60
N LEU A 133 11.47 -32.44 -59.57
CA LEU A 133 10.33 -33.32 -59.46
C LEU A 133 10.69 -34.71 -60.00
N TYR A 134 10.23 -35.75 -59.33
CA TYR A 134 10.40 -37.12 -59.78
C TYR A 134 9.06 -37.67 -60.28
N LEU A 135 9.07 -38.27 -61.46
CA LEU A 135 7.91 -38.98 -61.98
C LEU A 135 8.09 -40.48 -61.71
N LEU A 136 7.35 -40.98 -60.72
CA LEU A 136 7.32 -42.39 -60.34
C LEU A 136 6.13 -43.09 -60.99
N THR A 137 6.35 -44.20 -61.68
CA THR A 137 5.28 -45.10 -62.13
C THR A 137 5.44 -46.45 -61.44
N PRO A 138 4.74 -46.70 -60.32
CA PRO A 138 4.85 -47.94 -59.55
C PRO A 138 4.40 -49.17 -60.36
N THR A 139 4.95 -50.35 -60.06
CA THR A 139 4.54 -51.62 -60.70
C THR A 139 3.49 -52.40 -59.90
N ALA A 140 3.24 -52.01 -58.65
CA ALA A 140 2.24 -52.61 -57.76
C ALA A 140 1.57 -51.52 -56.91
N ASN A 141 0.35 -51.77 -56.45
CA ASN A 141 -0.35 -50.88 -55.53
C ASN A 141 0.29 -50.93 -54.14
N ASN A 142 0.32 -49.79 -53.45
CA ASN A 142 0.72 -49.76 -52.05
C ASN A 142 -0.41 -50.26 -51.12
N THR A 143 -0.05 -50.89 -49.99
CA THR A 143 -1.02 -51.49 -49.06
C THR A 143 -1.41 -50.57 -47.90
N GLY A 144 -0.82 -49.37 -47.83
CA GLY A 144 -1.03 -48.40 -46.75
C GLY A 144 -0.05 -48.57 -45.58
N ALA A 145 0.91 -49.48 -45.71
CA ALA A 145 2.07 -49.56 -44.82
C ALA A 145 3.03 -48.38 -45.06
N ALA A 146 4.05 -48.24 -44.21
CA ALA A 146 5.08 -47.22 -44.38
C ALA A 146 5.83 -47.43 -45.70
N MET A 147 5.49 -46.61 -46.70
CA MET A 147 6.08 -46.68 -48.03
C MET A 147 7.52 -46.14 -48.03
N THR A 148 8.41 -46.80 -48.76
CA THR A 148 9.78 -46.35 -48.99
C THR A 148 10.19 -46.46 -50.45
N ILE A 149 11.17 -45.65 -50.85
CA ILE A 149 11.81 -45.72 -52.16
C ILE A 149 13.33 -45.68 -52.05
N VAL A 150 13.99 -46.51 -52.84
CA VAL A 150 15.44 -46.54 -53.07
C VAL A 150 15.68 -46.08 -54.50
N ILE A 151 16.39 -44.96 -54.69
CA ILE A 151 16.74 -44.44 -56.02
C ILE A 151 18.25 -44.58 -56.22
N ASN A 152 18.67 -45.16 -57.35
CA ASN A 152 20.09 -45.32 -57.71
C ASN A 152 20.93 -46.02 -56.62
N GLY A 153 20.33 -46.95 -55.87
CA GLY A 153 21.00 -47.71 -54.80
C GLY A 153 21.21 -46.95 -53.48
N ALA A 154 20.61 -45.77 -53.30
CA ALA A 154 20.66 -45.02 -52.05
C ALA A 154 19.91 -45.70 -50.89
N ALA A 155 19.98 -45.12 -49.69
CA ALA A 155 19.21 -45.61 -48.54
C ALA A 155 17.70 -45.51 -48.79
N ALA A 156 16.93 -46.47 -48.28
CA ALA A 156 15.47 -46.47 -48.36
C ALA A 156 14.91 -45.22 -47.68
N THR A 157 14.25 -44.37 -48.47
CA THR A 157 13.72 -43.08 -48.02
C THR A 157 12.19 -43.15 -47.98
N PRO A 158 11.53 -42.73 -46.88
CA PRO A 158 10.07 -42.74 -46.79
C PRO A 158 9.38 -41.96 -47.91
N ILE A 159 8.21 -42.41 -48.35
CA ILE A 159 7.26 -41.62 -49.15
C ILE A 159 6.12 -41.17 -48.23
N LYS A 160 5.77 -39.88 -48.28
CA LYS A 160 4.69 -39.24 -47.51
C LYS A 160 3.65 -38.63 -48.44
N ASN A 161 2.40 -38.53 -48.00
CA ASN A 161 1.35 -37.79 -48.73
C ASN A 161 1.51 -36.28 -48.56
N ALA A 162 0.69 -35.48 -49.25
CA ALA A 162 0.73 -34.02 -49.21
C ALA A 162 0.62 -33.38 -47.80
N LEU A 163 0.13 -34.12 -46.80
CA LEU A 163 -0.04 -33.67 -45.41
C LEU A 163 1.04 -34.21 -44.45
N ASN A 164 2.14 -34.77 -44.99
CA ASN A 164 3.25 -35.35 -44.23
C ASN A 164 2.87 -36.60 -43.41
N SER A 165 1.80 -37.31 -43.79
CA SER A 165 1.42 -38.60 -43.21
C SER A 165 1.73 -39.77 -44.16
N THR A 166 1.68 -41.00 -43.64
CA THR A 166 1.90 -42.21 -44.45
C THR A 166 0.80 -42.33 -45.52
N PRO A 167 1.14 -42.57 -46.80
CA PRO A 167 0.14 -42.73 -47.84
C PRO A 167 -0.81 -43.88 -47.53
N ALA A 168 -2.13 -43.64 -47.64
CA ALA A 168 -3.15 -44.67 -47.48
C ALA A 168 -3.02 -45.76 -48.56
N ALA A 169 -3.62 -46.93 -48.32
CA ALA A 169 -3.64 -48.02 -49.31
C ALA A 169 -4.19 -47.54 -50.67
N ASN A 170 -3.56 -47.98 -51.76
CA ASN A 170 -3.86 -47.60 -53.14
C ASN A 170 -3.69 -46.10 -53.47
N THR A 171 -2.95 -45.32 -52.67
CA THR A 171 -2.51 -43.97 -53.05
C THR A 171 -1.58 -43.99 -54.28
N PHE A 172 -0.73 -45.03 -54.34
CA PHE A 172 0.12 -45.33 -55.48
C PHE A 172 -0.47 -46.54 -56.19
N VAL A 173 -0.95 -46.32 -57.41
CA VAL A 173 -1.58 -47.36 -58.23
C VAL A 173 -0.59 -47.87 -59.26
N ALA A 174 -0.57 -49.19 -59.47
CA ALA A 174 0.26 -49.82 -60.49
C ALA A 174 0.01 -49.17 -61.86
N ASN A 175 1.09 -48.83 -62.56
CA ASN A 175 1.12 -48.21 -63.88
C ASN A 175 0.54 -46.79 -63.96
N VAL A 176 0.35 -46.09 -62.82
CA VAL A 176 -0.10 -44.69 -62.80
C VAL A 176 1.05 -43.78 -62.34
N GLY A 177 1.38 -42.79 -63.17
CA GLY A 177 2.43 -41.81 -62.86
C GLY A 177 2.07 -40.92 -61.67
N SER A 178 2.98 -40.80 -60.71
CA SER A 178 2.87 -40.01 -59.49
C SER A 178 4.03 -39.03 -59.40
N LEU A 179 3.73 -37.77 -59.06
CA LEU A 179 4.75 -36.73 -58.87
C LEU A 179 5.23 -36.72 -57.43
N LEU A 180 6.54 -36.87 -57.26
CA LEU A 180 7.22 -36.78 -55.97
C LEU A 180 8.13 -35.56 -55.93
N PHE A 181 8.24 -34.97 -54.75
CA PHE A 181 9.19 -33.93 -54.43
C PHE A 181 10.11 -34.41 -53.31
N TRP A 182 11.42 -34.35 -53.53
CA TRP A 182 12.39 -34.80 -52.52
C TRP A 182 12.56 -33.74 -51.43
N SER A 183 12.24 -34.10 -50.18
CA SER A 183 12.56 -33.36 -48.96
C SER A 183 13.83 -33.93 -48.30
N VAL A 184 14.31 -33.33 -47.21
CA VAL A 184 15.57 -33.74 -46.56
C VAL A 184 15.55 -35.22 -46.12
N ASP A 185 14.41 -35.71 -45.64
CA ASP A 185 14.26 -37.03 -45.01
C ASP A 185 13.16 -37.91 -45.64
N HIS A 186 12.39 -37.41 -46.62
CA HIS A 186 11.32 -38.15 -47.29
C HIS A 186 11.06 -37.65 -48.72
N TYR A 187 10.32 -38.43 -49.51
CA TYR A 187 9.71 -37.99 -50.77
C TYR A 187 8.23 -37.65 -50.53
N GLN A 188 7.86 -36.41 -50.83
CA GLN A 188 6.49 -35.92 -50.71
C GLN A 188 5.71 -36.18 -52.00
N ALA A 189 4.64 -36.95 -51.92
CA ALA A 189 3.69 -37.13 -53.01
C ALA A 189 2.83 -35.87 -53.16
N LEU A 190 2.94 -35.20 -54.31
CA LEU A 190 2.23 -33.94 -54.57
C LEU A 190 0.78 -34.16 -55.00
N ILE A 191 0.48 -35.33 -55.57
CA ILE A 191 -0.84 -35.73 -56.02
C ILE A 191 -1.09 -37.14 -55.50
N SER A 192 -1.89 -37.27 -54.43
CA SER A 192 -2.42 -38.55 -53.96
C SER A 192 -3.80 -38.78 -54.58
N LEU A 193 -3.96 -39.87 -55.33
CA LEU A 193 -5.27 -40.34 -55.78
C LEU A 193 -5.56 -41.69 -55.10
N PRO A 194 -6.76 -41.96 -54.57
CA PRO A 194 -7.87 -41.05 -54.23
C PRO A 194 -7.66 -40.36 -52.86
N VAL A 195 -8.48 -39.34 -52.57
CA VAL A 195 -8.52 -38.61 -51.29
C VAL A 195 -8.54 -39.60 -50.13
N ASP A 196 -7.62 -39.45 -49.17
CA ASP A 196 -7.58 -40.22 -47.93
C ASP A 196 -8.77 -39.84 -47.03
N THR A 197 -9.95 -40.37 -47.39
CA THR A 197 -11.20 -40.14 -46.67
C THR A 197 -11.12 -40.66 -45.23
N ALA A 198 -10.29 -41.67 -44.95
CA ALA A 198 -10.07 -42.19 -43.61
C ALA A 198 -9.30 -41.18 -42.74
N GLY A 199 -8.22 -40.58 -43.27
CA GLY A 199 -7.47 -39.52 -42.60
C GLY A 199 -8.33 -38.30 -42.30
N VAL A 200 -9.12 -37.85 -43.28
CA VAL A 200 -10.03 -36.70 -43.11
C VAL A 200 -11.10 -36.95 -42.04
N VAL A 201 -11.64 -38.18 -41.96
CA VAL A 201 -12.64 -38.54 -40.93
C VAL A 201 -12.01 -38.64 -39.53
N ALA A 202 -10.77 -39.12 -39.42
CA ALA A 202 -10.06 -39.17 -38.15
C ALA A 202 -9.79 -37.77 -37.58
N ASP A 203 -9.32 -36.84 -38.41
CA ASP A 203 -9.06 -35.45 -38.01
C ASP A 203 -10.35 -34.71 -37.63
N ALA A 204 -11.43 -34.92 -38.39
CA ALA A 204 -12.74 -34.36 -38.06
C ALA A 204 -13.30 -34.89 -36.73
N THR A 205 -13.05 -36.16 -36.42
CA THR A 205 -13.46 -36.78 -35.14
C THR A 205 -12.68 -36.19 -33.97
N ALA A 206 -11.36 -36.04 -34.11
CA ALA A 206 -10.51 -35.42 -33.09
C ALA A 206 -10.92 -33.96 -32.81
N ALA A 207 -11.23 -33.19 -33.86
CA ALA A 207 -11.70 -31.81 -33.72
C ALA A 207 -13.06 -31.71 -33.00
N ARG A 208 -14.00 -32.62 -33.30
CA ARG A 208 -15.29 -32.71 -32.60
C ARG A 208 -15.10 -33.00 -31.11
N ASP A 209 -14.26 -33.96 -30.77
CA ASP A 209 -14.06 -34.38 -29.38
C ASP A 209 -13.37 -33.28 -28.55
N ALA A 210 -12.42 -32.54 -29.14
CA ALA A 210 -11.81 -31.36 -28.52
C ALA A 210 -12.82 -30.23 -28.26
N ALA A 211 -13.77 -30.01 -29.18
CA ALA A 211 -14.85 -29.05 -28.99
C ALA A 211 -15.80 -29.46 -27.86
N ALA A 212 -16.15 -30.75 -27.75
CA ALA A 212 -16.98 -31.27 -26.68
C ALA A 212 -16.31 -31.16 -25.29
N ALA A 213 -15.01 -31.43 -25.21
CA ALA A 213 -14.23 -31.24 -23.99
C ALA A 213 -14.16 -29.76 -23.57
N SER A 214 -13.99 -28.85 -24.53
CA SER A 214 -13.98 -27.40 -24.28
C SER A 214 -15.34 -26.89 -23.78
N ALA A 215 -16.45 -27.39 -24.36
CA ALA A 215 -17.80 -27.07 -23.89
C ALA A 215 -18.04 -27.56 -22.45
N SER A 216 -17.55 -28.76 -22.10
CA SER A 216 -17.64 -29.30 -20.74
C SER A 216 -16.80 -28.49 -19.73
N ALA A 217 -15.61 -28.04 -20.13
CA ALA A 217 -14.76 -27.17 -19.30
C ALA A 217 -15.37 -25.77 -19.09
N ALA A 218 -16.05 -25.22 -20.11
CA ALA A 218 -16.77 -23.96 -20.01
C ALA A 218 -17.96 -24.08 -19.03
N ALA A 219 -18.75 -25.15 -19.11
CA ALA A 219 -19.84 -25.42 -18.17
C ALA A 219 -19.33 -25.61 -16.72
N GLY A 220 -18.18 -26.26 -16.53
CA GLY A 220 -17.53 -26.36 -15.23
C GLY A 220 -17.05 -25.01 -14.68
N SER A 221 -16.63 -24.09 -15.55
CA SER A 221 -16.20 -22.74 -15.17
C SER A 221 -17.37 -21.83 -14.80
N GLU A 222 -18.53 -21.96 -15.45
CA GLU A 222 -19.78 -21.28 -15.04
C GLU A 222 -20.24 -21.73 -13.64
N ALA A 223 -20.14 -23.02 -13.34
CA ALA A 223 -20.44 -23.54 -12.00
C ALA A 223 -19.48 -23.01 -10.92
N ALA A 224 -18.20 -22.79 -11.26
CA ALA A 224 -17.21 -22.20 -10.35
C ALA A 224 -17.44 -20.69 -10.12
N LEU A 225 -17.96 -19.97 -11.12
CA LEU A 225 -18.33 -18.55 -10.99
C LEU A 225 -19.61 -18.34 -10.17
N GLY A 226 -20.51 -19.32 -10.12
CA GLY A 226 -21.64 -19.35 -9.18
C GLY A 226 -21.24 -19.33 -7.70
N ASN A 227 -19.95 -19.54 -7.39
CA ASN A 227 -19.38 -19.45 -6.05
C ASN A 227 -18.53 -18.17 -5.81
N GLN A 228 -18.55 -17.21 -6.74
CA GLN A 228 -18.03 -15.87 -6.44
C GLN A 228 -18.95 -15.20 -5.40
N VAL A 229 -18.34 -14.70 -4.33
CA VAL A 229 -19.01 -13.95 -3.25
C VAL A 229 -19.95 -12.93 -3.88
N HIS A 230 -21.26 -13.18 -3.78
CA HIS A 230 -22.25 -12.27 -4.31
C HIS A 230 -22.15 -10.94 -3.57
N GLN A 231 -21.92 -9.88 -4.33
CA GLN A 231 -21.74 -8.55 -3.80
C GLN A 231 -22.96 -7.71 -4.15
N TYR A 232 -23.59 -7.15 -3.12
CA TYR A 232 -24.72 -6.22 -3.23
C TYR A 232 -24.26 -4.83 -2.79
N ASP A 233 -24.76 -3.77 -3.43
CA ASP A 233 -24.37 -2.42 -3.03
C ASP A 233 -24.92 -2.14 -1.63
N THR A 234 -26.21 -2.43 -1.38
CA THR A 234 -26.88 -2.18 -0.09
C THR A 234 -27.53 -3.42 0.53
N ARG A 235 -27.82 -3.37 1.84
CA ARG A 235 -28.55 -4.43 2.54
C ARG A 235 -29.96 -4.63 1.99
N ALA A 236 -30.64 -3.55 1.61
CA ALA A 236 -31.97 -3.61 1.00
C ALA A 236 -31.96 -4.34 -0.35
N GLN A 237 -30.94 -4.13 -1.18
CA GLN A 237 -30.77 -4.88 -2.42
C GLN A 237 -30.53 -6.38 -2.17
N ALA A 238 -29.70 -6.72 -1.18
CA ALA A 238 -29.48 -8.11 -0.81
C ALA A 238 -30.78 -8.77 -0.30
N ALA A 239 -31.58 -8.06 0.49
CA ALA A 239 -32.87 -8.54 0.98
C ALA A 239 -33.91 -8.73 -0.15
N GLY A 240 -33.85 -7.92 -1.20
CA GLY A 240 -34.72 -8.06 -2.39
C GLY A 240 -34.24 -9.12 -3.39
N ALA A 241 -33.04 -9.66 -3.24
CA ALA A 241 -32.46 -10.63 -4.17
C ALA A 241 -32.94 -12.06 -3.90
N THR A 242 -32.73 -12.94 -4.88
CA THR A 242 -32.79 -14.40 -4.72
C THR A 242 -31.37 -14.94 -4.82
N ILE A 243 -30.75 -15.20 -3.67
CA ILE A 243 -29.40 -15.74 -3.52
C ILE A 243 -29.45 -17.25 -3.77
N PRO A 244 -28.64 -17.79 -4.69
CA PRO A 244 -28.61 -19.21 -4.99
C PRO A 244 -28.34 -20.09 -3.77
N VAL A 245 -29.02 -21.24 -3.72
CA VAL A 245 -28.77 -22.28 -2.71
C VAL A 245 -27.31 -22.75 -2.85
N GLY A 246 -26.59 -22.77 -1.73
CA GLY A 246 -25.18 -23.18 -1.66
C GLY A 246 -24.21 -22.03 -1.38
N VAL A 247 -24.60 -20.77 -1.57
CA VAL A 247 -23.81 -19.60 -1.17
C VAL A 247 -23.67 -19.59 0.35
N GLN A 248 -22.43 -19.55 0.85
CA GLN A 248 -22.12 -19.56 2.29
C GLN A 248 -21.83 -18.17 2.85
N ALA A 249 -21.57 -17.19 1.98
CA ALA A 249 -21.33 -15.81 2.37
C ALA A 249 -21.64 -14.85 1.23
N ILE A 250 -22.16 -13.68 1.56
CA ILE A 250 -22.37 -12.55 0.65
C ILE A 250 -21.67 -11.31 1.20
N LYS A 251 -21.36 -10.35 0.32
CA LYS A 251 -20.83 -9.04 0.71
C LYS A 251 -21.84 -7.94 0.44
N VAL A 252 -21.98 -7.03 1.39
CA VAL A 252 -22.75 -5.81 1.27
C VAL A 252 -21.78 -4.64 1.38
N THR A 253 -21.73 -3.76 0.37
CA THR A 253 -20.69 -2.72 0.32
C THR A 253 -20.94 -1.51 1.23
N ARG A 254 -22.21 -1.27 1.58
CA ARG A 254 -22.64 -0.21 2.49
C ARG A 254 -24.01 -0.56 3.09
N TYR A 255 -24.34 0.04 4.23
CA TYR A 255 -25.61 -0.25 4.91
C TYR A 255 -26.83 0.08 4.03
N ALA A 256 -26.91 1.31 3.51
CA ALA A 256 -27.90 1.78 2.56
C ALA A 256 -27.31 2.82 1.61
N ALA A 257 -28.06 3.23 0.57
CA ALA A 257 -27.62 4.29 -0.34
C ALA A 257 -27.34 5.58 0.44
N GLY A 258 -26.20 6.23 0.17
CA GLY A 258 -25.75 7.42 0.91
C GLY A 258 -24.88 7.13 2.14
N TYR A 259 -24.79 5.88 2.62
CA TYR A 259 -23.90 5.52 3.72
C TYR A 259 -22.44 5.37 3.27
N PRO A 260 -21.45 5.56 4.17
CA PRO A 260 -20.04 5.30 3.89
C PRO A 260 -19.82 3.88 3.39
N LEU A 261 -18.83 3.71 2.50
CA LEU A 261 -18.41 2.39 2.07
C LEU A 261 -17.81 1.62 3.25
N SER A 262 -18.41 0.48 3.54
CA SER A 262 -17.98 -0.44 4.57
C SER A 262 -18.46 -1.84 4.20
N TYR A 263 -17.51 -2.66 3.75
CA TYR A 263 -17.79 -4.01 3.29
C TYR A 263 -18.14 -4.90 4.47
N ALA A 264 -19.40 -5.27 4.59
CA ALA A 264 -19.92 -6.23 5.55
C ALA A 264 -20.05 -7.60 4.90
N THR A 265 -19.59 -8.65 5.58
CA THR A 265 -19.85 -10.04 5.18
C THR A 265 -21.08 -10.54 5.93
N TYR A 266 -22.04 -11.12 5.21
CA TYR A 266 -23.19 -11.80 5.80
C TYR A 266 -23.11 -13.29 5.51
N VAL A 267 -23.50 -14.10 6.49
CA VAL A 267 -23.56 -15.57 6.42
C VAL A 267 -24.99 -16.05 6.68
N PRO A 268 -25.37 -17.28 6.26
CA PRO A 268 -26.65 -17.86 6.63
C PRO A 268 -26.87 -17.81 8.15
N GLY A 269 -28.06 -17.38 8.57
CA GLY A 269 -28.37 -17.08 9.96
C GLY A 269 -29.85 -17.29 10.32
N ALA A 270 -30.29 -16.63 11.39
CA ALA A 270 -31.67 -16.66 11.87
C ALA A 270 -32.26 -15.25 12.00
N SER A 271 -33.57 -15.15 12.16
CA SER A 271 -34.30 -13.86 12.25
C SER A 271 -33.89 -12.96 13.41
N GLY A 272 -33.28 -13.52 14.47
CA GLY A 272 -32.72 -12.78 15.61
C GLY A 272 -31.22 -12.53 15.54
N GLY A 273 -30.57 -12.88 14.43
CA GLY A 273 -29.13 -12.65 14.25
C GLY A 273 -28.77 -11.16 14.17
N PRO A 274 -27.49 -10.81 14.41
CA PRO A 274 -27.03 -9.43 14.30
C PRO A 274 -27.28 -8.88 12.89
N MET A 275 -28.01 -7.76 12.81
CA MET A 275 -28.41 -7.12 11.55
C MET A 275 -29.11 -8.06 10.55
N ALA A 276 -29.75 -9.13 11.04
CA ALA A 276 -30.31 -10.17 10.19
C ALA A 276 -31.39 -9.64 9.23
N PHE A 277 -31.41 -10.13 8.00
CA PHE A 277 -32.46 -9.85 7.02
C PHE A 277 -32.89 -11.13 6.32
N GLN A 278 -34.12 -11.15 5.84
CA GLN A 278 -34.64 -12.23 5.02
C GLN A 278 -34.54 -11.84 3.55
N GLU A 279 -34.03 -12.74 2.71
CA GLU A 279 -34.00 -12.53 1.26
C GLU A 279 -35.32 -12.90 0.57
N GLY A 280 -35.43 -12.67 -0.74
CA GLY A 280 -36.65 -12.93 -1.53
C GLY A 280 -37.08 -14.41 -1.57
N ALA A 281 -36.15 -15.34 -1.34
CA ALA A 281 -36.43 -16.78 -1.21
C ALA A 281 -36.83 -17.23 0.21
N GLY A 282 -36.79 -16.33 1.19
CA GLY A 282 -37.16 -16.61 2.57
C GLY A 282 -36.02 -17.09 3.49
N ASN A 283 -34.79 -17.21 2.99
CA ASN A 283 -33.64 -17.54 3.85
C ASN A 283 -33.18 -16.31 4.66
N TRP A 284 -32.65 -16.55 5.85
CA TRP A 284 -32.12 -15.50 6.72
C TRP A 284 -30.61 -15.39 6.59
N TRP A 285 -30.13 -14.16 6.52
CA TRP A 285 -28.72 -13.79 6.47
C TRP A 285 -28.41 -12.87 7.64
N GLN A 286 -27.29 -13.08 8.32
CA GLN A 286 -26.86 -12.27 9.46
C GLN A 286 -25.41 -11.81 9.28
N LEU A 287 -25.07 -10.69 9.91
CA LEU A 287 -23.72 -10.13 9.86
C LEU A 287 -22.72 -11.09 10.51
N ASP A 288 -21.61 -11.36 9.83
CA ASP A 288 -20.53 -12.16 10.37
C ASP A 288 -19.69 -11.33 11.36
N LEU A 289 -19.81 -11.68 12.65
CA LEU A 289 -19.08 -11.06 13.76
C LEU A 289 -17.96 -11.97 14.30
N SER A 290 -17.50 -12.95 13.52
CA SER A 290 -16.40 -13.82 13.93
C SER A 290 -15.05 -13.09 14.06
N GLY A 291 -14.92 -11.91 13.43
CA GLY A 291 -13.75 -11.05 13.52
C GLY A 291 -13.72 -10.15 14.77
N PRO A 292 -12.53 -9.73 15.24
CA PRO A 292 -12.39 -8.85 16.40
C PRO A 292 -12.66 -7.37 16.09
N VAL A 293 -12.93 -7.03 14.82
CA VAL A 293 -13.14 -5.65 14.37
C VAL A 293 -14.57 -5.52 13.87
N ILE A 294 -15.30 -4.58 14.45
CA ILE A 294 -16.67 -4.24 14.09
C ILE A 294 -16.68 -2.80 13.57
N ASP A 295 -17.20 -2.63 12.36
CA ASP A 295 -17.37 -1.32 11.77
C ASP A 295 -18.75 -0.77 12.12
N SER A 296 -18.79 0.42 12.73
CA SER A 296 -20.06 1.07 13.10
C SER A 296 -20.97 1.33 11.89
N ALA A 297 -20.39 1.51 10.70
CA ALA A 297 -21.15 1.66 9.47
C ALA A 297 -21.99 0.41 9.12
N TRP A 298 -21.64 -0.79 9.62
CA TRP A 298 -22.44 -2.01 9.43
C TRP A 298 -23.78 -1.95 10.14
N PHE A 299 -23.89 -1.12 11.18
CA PHE A 299 -25.07 -0.95 12.04
C PHE A 299 -25.85 0.33 11.73
N GLY A 300 -25.50 1.03 10.66
CA GLY A 300 -26.20 2.25 10.24
C GLY A 300 -25.68 3.54 10.89
N VAL A 301 -24.43 3.56 11.36
CA VAL A 301 -23.74 4.83 11.67
C VAL A 301 -23.33 5.49 10.36
N LEU A 302 -23.94 6.63 10.07
CA LEU A 302 -23.79 7.42 8.84
C LEU A 302 -22.61 8.40 8.92
N GLY A 303 -22.35 8.98 10.09
CA GLY A 303 -21.27 9.95 10.29
C GLY A 303 -21.55 11.34 9.69
N ASP A 304 -22.81 11.78 9.61
CA ASP A 304 -23.26 13.04 8.99
C ASP A 304 -23.66 14.15 9.99
N GLY A 305 -23.36 13.97 11.27
CA GLY A 305 -23.75 14.87 12.36
C GLY A 305 -25.18 14.68 12.88
N SER A 306 -25.97 13.75 12.31
CA SER A 306 -27.27 13.36 12.87
C SER A 306 -27.14 12.50 14.12
N ASP A 307 -28.18 12.45 14.97
CA ASP A 307 -28.20 11.58 16.16
C ASP A 307 -28.22 10.11 15.75
N GLN A 308 -27.13 9.42 16.07
CA GLN A 308 -26.88 8.03 15.71
C GLN A 308 -26.73 7.14 16.96
N THR A 309 -27.28 7.59 18.09
CA THR A 309 -27.23 6.89 19.38
C THR A 309 -27.61 5.42 19.27
N ILE A 310 -28.75 5.12 18.62
CA ILE A 310 -29.26 3.75 18.50
C ILE A 310 -28.31 2.88 17.66
N ALA A 311 -27.81 3.41 16.54
CA ALA A 311 -26.91 2.68 15.63
C ALA A 311 -25.55 2.41 16.28
N LEU A 312 -24.99 3.40 16.99
CA LEU A 312 -23.72 3.25 17.69
C LEU A 312 -23.87 2.30 18.89
N GLN A 313 -24.97 2.37 19.65
CA GLN A 313 -25.24 1.41 20.72
C GLN A 313 -25.37 -0.01 20.17
N ALA A 314 -26.09 -0.22 19.06
CA ALA A 314 -26.18 -1.53 18.42
C ALA A 314 -24.81 -2.06 17.97
N THR A 315 -23.90 -1.16 17.54
CA THR A 315 -22.50 -1.51 17.23
C THR A 315 -21.77 -2.02 18.48
N VAL A 316 -21.87 -1.29 19.60
CA VAL A 316 -21.27 -1.70 20.89
C VAL A 316 -21.85 -3.00 21.39
N ASP A 317 -23.16 -3.19 21.24
CA ASP A 317 -23.86 -4.37 21.70
C ASP A 317 -23.40 -5.64 20.98
N ALA A 318 -23.02 -5.50 19.71
CA ALA A 318 -22.47 -6.55 18.86
C ALA A 318 -21.01 -6.91 19.17
N VAL A 319 -20.25 -6.04 19.84
CA VAL A 319 -18.89 -6.37 20.30
C VAL A 319 -18.97 -7.50 21.33
N PRO A 320 -18.01 -8.44 21.40
CA PRO A 320 -17.93 -9.38 22.51
C PRO A 320 -17.92 -8.66 23.87
N LEU A 321 -18.36 -9.33 24.94
CA LEU A 321 -18.28 -8.75 26.30
C LEU A 321 -16.84 -8.45 26.72
N LYS A 322 -15.87 -9.17 26.17
CA LYS A 322 -14.44 -8.97 26.42
C LYS A 322 -13.67 -8.93 25.09
N GLY A 323 -12.97 -7.84 24.84
CA GLY A 323 -12.20 -7.58 23.63
C GLY A 323 -13.05 -6.93 22.54
N GLY A 324 -12.40 -6.62 21.43
CA GLY A 324 -13.04 -6.11 20.22
C GLY A 324 -12.70 -4.63 19.93
N THR A 325 -12.70 -4.30 18.65
CA THR A 325 -12.40 -2.97 18.13
C THR A 325 -13.60 -2.44 17.37
N VAL A 326 -14.13 -1.29 17.78
CA VAL A 326 -15.17 -0.54 17.07
C VAL A 326 -14.50 0.51 16.19
N LEU A 327 -14.67 0.39 14.88
CA LEU A 327 -14.25 1.42 13.93
C LEU A 327 -15.36 2.45 13.75
N VAL A 328 -15.02 3.72 13.90
CA VAL A 328 -15.94 4.87 13.75
C VAL A 328 -15.43 5.85 12.71
N SER A 329 -16.33 6.48 11.96
CA SER A 329 -16.01 7.46 10.92
C SER A 329 -17.04 8.57 10.83
N GLY A 330 -16.59 9.73 10.36
CA GLY A 330 -17.44 10.90 10.17
C GLY A 330 -17.77 11.61 11.49
N ASP A 331 -18.85 12.39 11.46
CA ASP A 331 -19.36 13.15 12.58
C ASP A 331 -20.59 12.45 13.20
N ILE A 332 -20.48 12.04 14.46
CA ILE A 332 -21.45 11.17 15.12
C ILE A 332 -22.01 11.90 16.33
N LEU A 333 -23.27 12.35 16.23
CA LEU A 333 -23.98 12.92 17.35
C LEU A 333 -24.60 11.78 18.19
N ILE A 334 -24.40 11.80 19.51
CA ILE A 334 -25.02 10.87 20.46
C ILE A 334 -25.58 11.59 21.69
N SER A 335 -26.67 11.06 22.23
CA SER A 335 -27.27 11.47 23.51
C SER A 335 -26.87 10.57 24.67
N SER A 336 -26.61 9.28 24.39
CA SER A 336 -26.09 8.32 25.36
C SER A 336 -25.37 7.16 24.68
N LEU A 337 -24.40 6.54 25.36
CA LEU A 337 -23.72 5.32 24.95
C LEU A 337 -23.34 4.54 26.21
N ASN A 338 -23.85 3.32 26.34
CA ASN A 338 -23.63 2.48 27.51
C ASN A 338 -22.58 1.41 27.22
N LEU A 339 -21.48 1.43 27.96
CA LEU A 339 -20.39 0.45 27.91
C LEU A 339 -20.39 -0.51 29.11
N LEU A 340 -21.36 -0.39 30.03
CA LEU A 340 -21.41 -1.18 31.26
C LEU A 340 -21.30 -2.68 30.98
N GLY A 341 -20.41 -3.35 31.73
CA GLY A 341 -20.17 -4.79 31.62
C GLY A 341 -19.26 -5.21 30.46
N ARG A 342 -18.75 -4.27 29.67
CA ARG A 342 -17.74 -4.54 28.63
C ARG A 342 -16.32 -4.53 29.22
N ALA A 343 -15.41 -5.20 28.56
CA ALA A 343 -13.99 -5.15 28.88
C ALA A 343 -13.13 -5.18 27.61
N LEU A 344 -11.96 -4.55 27.64
CA LEU A 344 -10.98 -4.51 26.55
C LEU A 344 -11.56 -4.00 25.22
N ILE A 345 -12.54 -3.10 25.28
CA ILE A 345 -13.16 -2.49 24.11
C ILE A 345 -12.30 -1.31 23.61
N ARG A 346 -12.08 -1.26 22.30
CA ARG A 346 -11.28 -0.21 21.67
C ARG A 346 -12.10 0.52 20.60
N PHE A 347 -12.21 1.84 20.71
CA PHE A 347 -12.77 2.71 19.68
C PHE A 347 -11.64 3.31 18.85
N VAL A 348 -11.71 3.17 17.53
CA VAL A 348 -10.71 3.73 16.61
C VAL A 348 -11.40 4.57 15.55
N GLY A 349 -11.02 5.84 15.49
CA GLY A 349 -11.39 6.71 14.38
C GLY A 349 -10.67 6.28 13.10
N LYS A 350 -11.44 6.07 12.02
CA LYS A 350 -10.89 5.89 10.67
C LYS A 350 -10.37 7.21 10.08
N GLY A 351 -10.89 8.33 10.55
CA GLY A 351 -10.38 9.65 10.23
C GLY A 351 -8.99 9.88 10.83
N GLY A 352 -8.13 10.60 10.11
CA GLY A 352 -6.83 11.01 10.60
C GLY A 352 -6.90 12.16 11.63
N TRP A 353 -5.72 12.59 12.09
CA TRP A 353 -5.54 13.70 13.04
C TRP A 353 -5.67 15.10 12.42
N GLY A 354 -6.37 15.21 11.28
CA GLY A 354 -6.45 16.43 10.50
C GLY A 354 -7.48 17.43 11.04
N ALA A 355 -7.20 18.72 10.89
CA ALA A 355 -8.08 19.82 11.31
C ALA A 355 -9.33 19.98 10.42
N GLY A 356 -9.42 19.26 9.29
CA GLY A 356 -10.60 19.30 8.42
C GLY A 356 -11.76 18.48 8.99
N ALA A 357 -12.98 19.02 8.91
CA ALA A 357 -14.20 18.33 9.32
C ALA A 357 -14.38 16.97 8.63
N ASP A 358 -13.87 16.84 7.40
CA ASP A 358 -13.90 15.58 6.63
C ASP A 358 -12.81 14.57 7.02
N GLN A 359 -11.85 14.98 7.86
CA GLN A 359 -10.69 14.16 8.22
C GLN A 359 -10.77 13.59 9.64
N ALA A 360 -11.51 14.20 10.57
CA ALA A 360 -11.56 13.76 11.96
C ALA A 360 -12.82 12.93 12.24
N THR A 361 -12.65 11.72 12.79
CA THR A 361 -13.78 11.02 13.39
C THR A 361 -14.19 11.72 14.67
N THR A 362 -15.40 12.27 14.70
CA THR A 362 -15.92 13.01 15.86
C THR A 362 -17.09 12.23 16.47
N ILE A 363 -17.03 11.99 17.77
CA ILE A 363 -18.18 11.59 18.58
C ILE A 363 -18.51 12.79 19.45
N HIS A 364 -19.67 13.39 19.21
CA HIS A 364 -20.08 14.57 19.96
C HIS A 364 -21.49 14.41 20.52
N THR A 365 -21.82 15.30 21.45
CA THR A 365 -23.14 15.32 22.08
C THR A 365 -23.80 16.68 21.99
N ALA A 366 -25.12 16.65 21.80
CA ALA A 366 -26.03 17.79 21.94
C ALA A 366 -26.89 17.67 23.22
N ALA A 367 -26.57 16.69 24.09
CA ALA A 367 -27.24 16.49 25.37
C ALA A 367 -27.38 17.83 26.11
N GLY A 368 -28.60 18.14 26.55
CA GLY A 368 -28.88 19.32 27.38
C GLY A 368 -28.60 19.05 28.85
N ALA A 369 -29.07 19.98 29.69
CA ALA A 369 -29.02 19.84 31.14
C ALA A 369 -29.77 18.57 31.60
N GLY A 370 -29.30 17.95 32.69
CA GLY A 370 -29.89 16.77 33.30
C GLY A 370 -29.40 15.43 32.74
N VAL A 371 -28.58 15.42 31.68
CA VAL A 371 -27.91 14.21 31.20
C VAL A 371 -26.63 14.02 32.02
N ALA A 372 -26.68 13.16 33.03
CA ALA A 372 -25.55 12.97 33.93
C ALA A 372 -24.27 12.46 33.24
N ARG A 373 -24.43 11.67 32.18
CA ARG A 373 -23.32 11.13 31.38
C ARG A 373 -23.75 10.73 29.99
N VAL A 374 -22.91 11.03 29.01
CA VAL A 374 -23.14 10.64 27.62
C VAL A 374 -22.54 9.26 27.37
N ILE A 375 -21.24 9.06 27.63
CA ILE A 375 -20.61 7.74 27.54
C ILE A 375 -20.46 7.17 28.96
N ASP A 376 -21.31 6.20 29.31
CA ASP A 376 -21.23 5.49 30.59
C ASP A 376 -20.20 4.35 30.47
N ALA A 377 -19.00 4.63 30.95
CA ALA A 377 -17.85 3.74 30.97
C ALA A 377 -17.56 3.19 32.37
N ARG A 378 -18.48 3.39 33.32
CA ARG A 378 -18.31 2.86 34.67
C ARG A 378 -18.26 1.34 34.62
N ASP A 379 -17.56 0.73 35.57
CA ASP A 379 -17.43 -0.72 35.69
C ASP A 379 -16.93 -1.45 34.43
N THR A 380 -16.34 -0.69 33.50
CA THR A 380 -15.77 -1.18 32.24
C THR A 380 -14.26 -1.25 32.41
N ILE A 381 -13.61 -2.34 31.98
CA ILE A 381 -12.17 -2.52 32.18
C ILE A 381 -11.45 -2.45 30.85
N GLY A 382 -10.47 -1.56 30.69
CA GLY A 382 -9.62 -1.52 29.50
C GLY A 382 -10.32 -0.89 28.30
N ILE A 383 -10.84 0.32 28.48
CA ILE A 383 -11.38 1.10 27.36
C ILE A 383 -10.23 1.81 26.66
N THR A 384 -10.20 1.77 25.34
CA THR A 384 -9.23 2.52 24.53
C THR A 384 -9.94 3.43 23.54
N PHE A 385 -9.54 4.70 23.46
CA PHE A 385 -9.91 5.58 22.35
C PHE A 385 -8.65 5.96 21.57
N GLU A 386 -8.72 5.86 20.25
CA GLU A 386 -7.61 6.24 19.37
C GLU A 386 -8.08 6.98 18.12
N ASN A 387 -7.42 8.09 17.77
CA ASN A 387 -7.73 8.92 16.60
C ASN A 387 -9.19 9.43 16.60
N ILE A 388 -9.73 9.76 17.76
CA ILE A 388 -11.12 10.23 17.92
C ILE A 388 -11.11 11.64 18.54
N LYS A 389 -12.03 12.48 18.04
CA LYS A 389 -12.44 13.70 18.71
C LYS A 389 -13.70 13.42 19.54
N LEU A 390 -13.61 13.62 20.85
CA LEU A 390 -14.77 13.64 21.76
C LEU A 390 -15.16 15.10 22.00
N ALA A 391 -16.41 15.46 21.72
CA ALA A 391 -16.86 16.85 21.91
C ALA A 391 -18.21 17.00 22.61
N SER A 392 -18.34 18.01 23.46
CA SER A 392 -19.62 18.52 23.93
C SER A 392 -19.74 19.98 23.49
N THR A 393 -20.61 20.24 22.52
CA THR A 393 -20.82 21.56 21.94
C THR A 393 -21.97 22.32 22.61
N ASN A 394 -22.78 21.63 23.41
CA ASN A 394 -23.89 22.24 24.15
C ASN A 394 -23.39 22.81 25.49
N PRO A 395 -23.37 24.14 25.68
CA PRO A 395 -22.95 24.74 26.93
C PRO A 395 -23.91 24.48 28.09
N ALA A 396 -25.14 24.05 27.80
CA ALA A 396 -26.12 23.65 28.82
C ALA A 396 -25.88 22.23 29.35
N HIS A 397 -24.95 21.46 28.78
CA HIS A 397 -24.62 20.13 29.28
C HIS A 397 -23.92 20.25 30.65
N ASP A 398 -24.53 19.67 31.68
CA ASP A 398 -24.08 19.74 33.08
C ASP A 398 -23.56 18.39 33.61
N GLY A 399 -23.42 17.39 32.74
CA GLY A 399 -22.88 16.06 33.07
C GLY A 399 -21.55 15.74 32.38
N TYR A 400 -21.14 14.48 32.48
CA TYR A 400 -19.86 14.02 31.93
C TYR A 400 -19.98 13.57 30.47
N LEU A 401 -19.04 13.98 29.61
CA LEU A 401 -19.01 13.43 28.25
C LEU A 401 -18.61 11.95 28.28
N LEU A 402 -17.61 11.60 29.09
CA LEU A 402 -17.14 10.25 29.36
C LEU A 402 -17.01 10.04 30.87
N ASP A 403 -17.81 9.12 31.40
CA ASP A 403 -17.76 8.74 32.81
C ASP A 403 -17.04 7.40 32.97
N ASN A 404 -15.72 7.43 33.15
CA ASN A 404 -14.91 6.26 33.49
C ASN A 404 -14.79 6.07 35.01
N GLY A 405 -15.71 6.68 35.77
CA GLY A 405 -15.69 6.60 37.21
C GLY A 405 -16.18 5.27 37.76
N GLN A 406 -16.22 5.18 39.08
CA GLN A 406 -16.77 4.03 39.79
C GLN A 406 -18.27 4.23 40.10
N SER A 407 -19.12 3.27 39.74
CA SER A 407 -20.57 3.31 40.06
C SER A 407 -20.83 2.90 41.52
N THR A 408 -20.13 1.87 42.00
CA THR A 408 -20.25 1.27 43.33
C THR A 408 -18.88 0.84 43.85
N LEU A 409 -18.66 0.86 45.17
CA LEU A 409 -17.36 0.57 45.82
C LEU A 409 -16.76 -0.82 45.50
N THR A 410 -17.54 -1.71 44.89
CA THR A 410 -17.17 -3.11 44.63
C THR A 410 -16.74 -3.38 43.19
N SER A 411 -17.01 -2.46 42.26
CA SER A 411 -16.67 -2.61 40.85
C SER A 411 -15.58 -1.62 40.48
N PHE A 412 -14.39 -2.11 40.14
CA PHE A 412 -13.28 -1.25 39.71
C PHE A 412 -13.31 -1.10 38.20
N SER A 413 -13.50 0.11 37.67
CA SER A 413 -13.03 0.45 36.32
C SER A 413 -11.50 0.52 36.38
N GLN A 414 -10.82 -0.41 35.72
CA GLN A 414 -9.39 -0.63 36.02
C GLN A 414 -8.43 0.10 35.09
N THR A 415 -8.79 0.31 33.83
CA THR A 415 -7.84 0.88 32.85
C THR A 415 -8.55 1.63 31.74
N MET A 416 -8.06 2.82 31.42
CA MET A 416 -8.44 3.54 30.20
C MET A 416 -7.19 4.06 29.49
N SER A 417 -7.16 4.01 28.16
CA SER A 417 -6.13 4.67 27.38
C SER A 417 -6.73 5.56 26.29
N MET A 418 -6.12 6.72 26.08
CA MET A 418 -6.46 7.62 24.98
C MET A 418 -5.17 7.99 24.26
N GLY A 419 -5.06 7.61 23.00
CA GLY A 419 -3.91 7.88 22.16
C GLY A 419 -4.32 8.75 20.99
N LYS A 420 -3.64 9.89 20.79
CA LYS A 420 -3.98 10.79 19.68
C LYS A 420 -5.48 11.10 19.68
N CYS A 421 -5.99 11.70 20.74
CA CYS A 421 -7.39 12.11 20.82
C CYS A 421 -7.51 13.61 20.98
N VAL A 422 -8.66 14.16 20.59
CA VAL A 422 -9.04 15.55 20.85
C VAL A 422 -10.26 15.54 21.76
N VAL A 423 -10.24 16.32 22.83
CA VAL A 423 -11.35 16.40 23.79
C VAL A 423 -11.73 17.87 23.93
N ILE A 424 -12.93 18.23 23.48
CA ILE A 424 -13.48 19.59 23.57
C ILE A 424 -14.73 19.57 24.44
N TYR A 425 -14.77 20.38 25.49
CA TYR A 425 -15.91 20.38 26.39
C TYR A 425 -16.31 21.79 26.80
N ASN A 426 -17.55 22.15 26.51
CA ASN A 426 -18.11 23.48 26.80
C ASN A 426 -19.18 23.45 27.91
N GLY A 427 -19.36 22.32 28.60
CA GLY A 427 -20.33 22.16 29.68
C GLY A 427 -19.82 22.64 31.04
N SER A 428 -20.67 22.55 32.06
CA SER A 428 -20.36 23.01 33.43
C SER A 428 -19.75 21.96 34.35
N ALA A 429 -19.75 20.68 33.96
CA ALA A 429 -19.11 19.60 34.72
C ALA A 429 -17.70 19.33 34.17
N ALA A 430 -17.44 18.12 33.66
CA ALA A 430 -16.15 17.77 33.06
C ALA A 430 -16.31 16.88 31.83
N ALA A 431 -15.37 16.96 30.90
CA ALA A 431 -15.36 16.08 29.74
C ALA A 431 -15.17 14.62 30.17
N ILE A 432 -14.13 14.36 30.95
CA ILE A 432 -13.76 13.02 31.39
C ILE A 432 -13.76 12.97 32.91
N ASN A 433 -14.62 12.13 33.46
CA ASN A 433 -14.62 11.80 34.89
C ASN A 433 -13.73 10.57 35.14
N LEU A 434 -12.68 10.76 35.93
CA LEU A 434 -11.74 9.72 36.36
C LEU A 434 -11.92 9.32 37.82
N TYR A 435 -13.04 9.73 38.43
CA TYR A 435 -13.33 9.46 39.82
C TYR A 435 -13.45 7.95 40.11
N GLY A 436 -12.42 7.38 40.73
CA GLY A 436 -12.35 5.94 41.06
C GLY A 436 -11.72 5.05 39.97
N ALA A 437 -11.16 5.64 38.90
CA ALA A 437 -10.46 4.89 37.86
C ALA A 437 -9.04 4.50 38.32
N LEU A 438 -8.67 3.21 38.27
CA LEU A 438 -7.36 2.76 38.80
C LEU A 438 -6.16 3.19 37.96
N THR A 439 -6.26 3.17 36.64
CA THR A 439 -5.14 3.57 35.78
C THR A 439 -5.64 4.22 34.51
N THR A 440 -5.06 5.36 34.14
CA THR A 440 -5.30 5.95 32.83
C THR A 440 -4.04 6.43 32.17
N GLU A 441 -3.97 6.26 30.85
CA GLU A 441 -2.88 6.80 30.04
C GLU A 441 -3.45 7.69 28.93
N PHE A 442 -3.01 8.94 28.89
CA PHE A 442 -3.27 9.88 27.83
C PHE A 442 -1.95 10.15 27.12
N GLN A 443 -1.89 9.87 25.82
CA GLN A 443 -0.70 10.10 25.02
C GLN A 443 -1.04 10.95 23.81
N LYS A 444 -0.33 12.07 23.64
CA LYS A 444 -0.51 12.99 22.51
C LYS A 444 -1.97 13.40 22.36
N CYS A 445 -2.66 13.72 23.46
CA CYS A 445 -4.03 14.18 23.43
C CYS A 445 -4.09 15.71 23.45
N LEU A 446 -5.12 16.29 22.84
CA LEU A 446 -5.45 17.71 22.97
C LEU A 446 -6.72 17.86 23.81
N PHE A 447 -6.67 18.70 24.83
CA PHE A 447 -7.80 19.06 25.69
C PHE A 447 -8.09 20.55 25.54
N GLY A 448 -9.34 20.90 25.24
CA GLY A 448 -9.77 22.29 25.11
C GLY A 448 -11.26 22.48 25.39
N GLY A 449 -11.75 23.69 25.11
CA GLY A 449 -13.12 24.11 25.41
C GLY A 449 -13.23 24.95 26.69
N ASP A 450 -14.45 25.36 26.99
CA ASP A 450 -14.74 26.33 28.06
C ASP A 450 -14.84 25.71 29.46
N GLY A 451 -15.15 24.41 29.53
CA GLY A 451 -15.33 23.66 30.76
C GLY A 451 -14.08 22.89 31.21
N THR A 452 -14.23 22.11 32.28
CA THR A 452 -13.16 21.23 32.76
C THR A 452 -12.98 20.04 31.83
N ALA A 453 -11.74 19.74 31.43
CA ALA A 453 -11.45 18.59 30.57
C ALA A 453 -11.38 17.29 31.39
N ILE A 454 -10.65 17.31 32.50
CA ILE A 454 -10.40 16.15 33.36
C ILE A 454 -10.86 16.46 34.79
N ALA A 455 -11.75 15.61 35.32
CA ALA A 455 -12.13 15.63 36.72
C ALA A 455 -11.58 14.40 37.46
N PHE A 456 -10.79 14.66 38.50
CA PHE A 456 -10.44 13.71 39.54
C PHE A 456 -11.40 13.86 40.74
N GLN A 457 -11.10 13.19 41.85
CA GLN A 457 -11.92 13.26 43.05
C GLN A 457 -11.93 14.68 43.63
N ASN A 458 -13.12 15.27 43.78
CA ASN A 458 -13.30 16.60 44.37
C ASN A 458 -14.30 16.66 45.54
N VAL A 459 -14.82 15.52 45.98
CA VAL A 459 -15.76 15.44 47.12
C VAL A 459 -15.23 14.50 48.20
N ALA A 460 -15.27 14.95 49.47
CA ALA A 460 -15.09 14.06 50.61
C ALA A 460 -16.21 13.03 50.61
N ARG A 461 -15.87 11.75 50.47
CA ARG A 461 -16.82 10.69 50.78
C ARG A 461 -16.61 10.23 52.22
N SER A 462 -17.72 10.12 52.94
CA SER A 462 -17.84 9.55 54.29
C SER A 462 -17.58 8.04 54.37
N GLY A 463 -16.77 7.46 53.47
CA GLY A 463 -16.66 6.01 53.27
C GLY A 463 -15.27 5.45 52.97
N GLY A 464 -14.20 6.24 53.13
CA GLY A 464 -12.83 5.70 53.14
C GLY A 464 -12.36 5.05 51.82
N LEU A 465 -12.74 5.61 50.66
CA LEU A 465 -12.17 5.17 49.39
C LEU A 465 -10.66 5.37 49.39
N ILE A 466 -9.94 4.30 49.04
CA ILE A 466 -8.49 4.22 49.04
C ILE A 466 -8.00 4.78 47.70
N PHE A 467 -7.18 5.82 47.79
CA PHE A 467 -6.33 6.29 46.72
C PHE A 467 -5.47 5.12 46.21
N SER A 468 -5.66 4.71 44.97
CA SER A 468 -4.67 3.91 44.25
C SER A 468 -4.94 4.06 42.76
N ASN A 469 -4.90 5.31 42.31
CA ASN A 469 -5.02 5.59 40.89
C ASN A 469 -3.64 5.93 40.33
N VAL A 470 -3.38 5.64 39.07
CA VAL A 470 -2.14 5.99 38.35
C VAL A 470 -2.56 6.65 37.05
N HIS A 471 -2.37 7.95 36.93
CA HIS A 471 -2.81 8.69 35.76
C HIS A 471 -1.61 9.33 35.08
N ASN A 472 -1.34 8.92 33.84
CA ASN A 472 -0.20 9.41 33.06
C ASN A 472 -0.69 10.24 31.88
N PHE A 473 -0.14 11.44 31.73
CA PHE A 473 -0.35 12.33 30.61
C PHE A 473 1.01 12.56 29.96
N LYS A 474 1.17 12.12 28.71
CA LYS A 474 2.43 12.20 27.96
C LYS A 474 2.21 13.00 26.69
N ASP A 475 3.02 14.03 26.47
CA ASP A 475 2.98 14.88 25.27
C ASP A 475 1.58 15.47 24.98
N CYS A 476 0.79 15.73 26.03
CA CYS A 476 -0.57 16.25 25.88
C CYS A 476 -0.60 17.78 25.80
N ASN A 477 -1.57 18.34 25.08
CA ASN A 477 -1.78 19.77 24.96
C ASN A 477 -3.06 20.17 25.70
N PHE A 478 -3.02 21.24 26.49
CA PHE A 478 -4.16 21.83 27.18
C PHE A 478 -4.34 23.27 26.69
N THR A 479 -5.46 23.54 26.04
CA THR A 479 -5.80 24.84 25.44
C THR A 479 -7.22 25.25 25.87
N PRO A 480 -7.42 25.64 27.14
CA PRO A 480 -8.72 26.11 27.61
C PRO A 480 -9.18 27.32 26.79
N SER A 481 -10.49 27.45 26.60
CA SER A 481 -11.11 28.64 26.01
C SER A 481 -12.07 29.36 26.96
N GLY A 482 -12.25 28.86 28.19
CA GLY A 482 -13.15 29.45 29.19
C GLY A 482 -12.47 29.78 30.50
N THR A 483 -13.27 29.93 31.56
CA THR A 483 -12.80 30.29 32.90
C THR A 483 -12.49 29.09 33.79
N ALA A 484 -12.89 27.88 33.38
CA ALA A 484 -12.65 26.67 34.14
C ALA A 484 -11.18 26.23 34.08
N PHE A 485 -10.74 25.50 35.11
CA PHE A 485 -9.47 24.79 35.05
C PHE A 485 -9.62 23.52 34.20
N PRO A 486 -8.71 23.26 33.25
CA PRO A 486 -8.72 22.02 32.46
C PRO A 486 -8.65 20.76 33.33
N VAL A 487 -7.92 20.82 34.44
CA VAL A 487 -7.79 19.72 35.39
C VAL A 487 -8.36 20.14 36.76
N LEU A 488 -9.29 19.36 37.29
CA LEU A 488 -9.94 19.62 38.58
C LEU A 488 -9.83 18.41 39.51
N GLY A 489 -9.63 18.66 40.80
CA GLY A 489 -9.64 17.64 41.84
C GLY A 489 -8.27 17.04 42.15
N SER A 490 -8.24 16.06 43.05
CA SER A 490 -7.02 15.41 43.55
C SER A 490 -7.03 13.91 43.30
N GLY A 491 -5.84 13.30 43.28
CA GLY A 491 -5.67 11.85 43.18
C GLY A 491 -4.27 11.40 43.59
N GLU A 492 -3.94 10.14 43.31
CA GLU A 492 -2.62 9.55 43.58
C GLU A 492 -1.86 9.29 42.28
N LYS A 493 -0.51 9.35 42.34
CA LYS A 493 0.42 8.95 41.26
C LYS A 493 0.03 9.54 39.90
N ILE A 494 -0.25 10.84 39.89
CA ILE A 494 -0.61 11.58 38.68
C ILE A 494 0.66 12.16 38.08
N SER A 495 0.95 11.89 36.82
CA SER A 495 2.14 12.38 36.13
C SER A 495 1.77 13.08 34.83
N PHE A 496 2.21 14.33 34.68
CA PHE A 496 2.22 15.08 33.43
C PHE A 496 3.66 15.17 32.95
N ILE A 497 3.94 14.68 31.74
CA ILE A 497 5.28 14.53 31.19
C ILE A 497 5.27 15.10 29.76
N GLY A 498 6.13 16.06 29.45
CA GLY A 498 6.24 16.62 28.10
C GLY A 498 4.99 17.39 27.63
N CYS A 499 4.10 17.78 28.56
CA CYS A 499 2.82 18.39 28.20
C CYS A 499 2.97 19.89 27.90
N ASN A 500 2.11 20.43 27.04
CA ASN A 500 2.01 21.86 26.77
C ASN A 500 0.70 22.40 27.32
N VAL A 501 0.75 23.53 27.99
CA VAL A 501 -0.41 24.24 28.54
C VAL A 501 -0.37 25.67 28.05
N GLN A 502 -1.40 26.06 27.32
CA GLN A 502 -1.60 27.43 26.88
C GLN A 502 -2.58 28.13 27.82
N ALA A 503 -2.42 29.44 27.98
CA ALA A 503 -3.39 30.26 28.70
C ALA A 503 -4.75 30.23 28.00
N SER A 504 -5.80 30.51 28.77
CA SER A 504 -7.15 30.56 28.21
C SER A 504 -7.26 31.63 27.14
N THR A 505 -7.80 31.26 25.97
CA THR A 505 -7.98 32.23 24.88
C THR A 505 -9.07 33.27 25.16
N ALA A 506 -9.98 33.01 26.10
CA ALA A 506 -11.03 33.96 26.46
C ALA A 506 -10.53 35.15 27.28
N ASP A 507 -9.66 34.92 28.25
CA ASP A 507 -9.25 35.95 29.20
C ASP A 507 -7.72 36.06 29.36
N GLY A 508 -6.95 35.23 28.66
CA GLY A 508 -5.50 35.22 28.74
C GLY A 508 -4.96 34.65 30.05
N SER A 509 -5.78 33.94 30.83
CA SER A 509 -5.36 33.47 32.14
C SER A 509 -4.66 32.13 32.10
N GLY A 510 -3.54 32.02 32.82
CA GLY A 510 -2.88 30.76 33.05
C GLY A 510 -3.68 29.92 34.03
N ARG A 511 -4.33 28.85 33.55
CA ARG A 511 -5.09 27.91 34.38
C ARG A 511 -4.87 26.51 33.86
N PHE A 512 -4.25 25.67 34.66
CA PHE A 512 -3.97 24.28 34.35
C PHE A 512 -4.72 23.35 35.30
N TRP A 513 -4.41 23.45 36.60
CA TRP A 513 -4.91 22.50 37.59
C TRP A 513 -5.34 23.18 38.89
N ASN A 514 -6.58 22.91 39.31
CA ASN A 514 -7.07 23.26 40.64
C ASN A 514 -7.31 21.97 41.45
N THR A 515 -6.45 21.66 42.42
CA THR A 515 -6.62 20.45 43.23
C THR A 515 -7.84 20.56 44.15
N SER A 516 -8.28 19.45 44.73
CA SER A 516 -9.37 19.50 45.70
C SER A 516 -8.92 20.21 46.99
N THR A 517 -9.82 21.01 47.56
CA THR A 517 -9.67 21.60 48.91
C THR A 517 -10.14 20.65 50.02
N VAL A 518 -10.68 19.50 49.64
CA VAL A 518 -11.32 18.54 50.54
C VAL A 518 -10.58 17.20 50.56
N VAL A 519 -9.88 16.87 49.48
CA VAL A 519 -9.18 15.60 49.29
C VAL A 519 -7.71 15.87 48.96
N PRO A 520 -6.75 15.36 49.77
CA PRO A 520 -5.33 15.55 49.49
C PRO A 520 -4.89 14.72 48.27
N PHE A 521 -3.91 15.22 47.52
CA PHE A 521 -3.23 14.42 46.49
C PHE A 521 -2.05 13.62 47.06
N ILE A 522 -1.58 12.60 46.34
CA ILE A 522 -0.38 11.82 46.68
C ILE A 522 0.49 11.62 45.43
N ALA A 523 1.79 11.91 45.49
CA ALA A 523 2.74 11.65 44.40
C ALA A 523 2.33 12.26 43.04
N VAL A 524 2.22 13.59 42.98
CA VAL A 524 1.95 14.33 41.75
C VAL A 524 3.27 14.74 41.09
N ASN A 525 3.41 14.48 39.79
CA ASN A 525 4.58 14.84 38.99
C ASN A 525 4.17 15.73 37.81
N ILE A 526 4.88 16.83 37.63
CA ILE A 526 4.79 17.73 36.48
C ILE A 526 6.21 17.91 35.96
N ILE A 527 6.52 17.24 34.85
CA ILE A 527 7.88 17.04 34.36
C ILE A 527 7.99 17.49 32.91
N ASP A 528 8.99 18.34 32.61
CA ASP A 528 9.31 18.76 31.24
C ASP A 528 8.11 19.35 30.47
N CYS A 529 7.21 20.02 31.19
CA CYS A 529 6.03 20.65 30.61
C CYS A 529 6.29 22.12 30.26
N GLY A 530 5.63 22.61 29.21
CA GLY A 530 5.62 24.01 28.80
C GLY A 530 4.32 24.70 29.22
N PHE A 531 4.41 25.86 29.87
CA PHE A 531 3.29 26.71 30.24
C PHE A 531 3.52 28.11 29.64
N TYR A 532 2.61 28.63 28.81
CA TYR A 532 2.87 29.86 28.04
C TYR A 532 1.62 30.70 27.70
N ASP A 533 1.85 31.93 27.23
CA ASP A 533 0.86 32.91 26.77
C ASP A 533 -0.08 33.54 27.83
N VAL A 534 0.29 33.59 29.11
CA VAL A 534 -0.56 34.27 30.12
C VAL A 534 -0.58 35.78 29.92
N THR A 535 -1.63 36.36 29.36
CA THR A 535 -1.75 37.83 29.21
C THR A 535 -2.53 38.51 30.35
N ALA A 536 -3.23 37.76 31.20
CA ALA A 536 -3.95 38.32 32.34
C ALA A 536 -3.02 38.57 33.54
N ALA A 537 -3.44 39.47 34.43
CA ALA A 537 -2.77 39.76 35.70
C ALA A 537 -3.24 38.82 36.81
N GLY A 538 -2.38 38.56 37.81
CA GLY A 538 -2.79 37.88 39.05
C GLY A 538 -3.06 36.38 38.93
N GLN A 539 -2.61 35.72 37.86
CA GLN A 539 -3.01 34.34 37.58
C GLN A 539 -2.01 33.31 38.13
N VAL A 540 -2.48 32.07 38.33
CA VAL A 540 -1.69 30.94 38.83
C VAL A 540 -1.96 29.73 37.95
N TRP A 541 -0.93 29.11 37.38
CA TRP A 541 -1.11 27.92 36.54
C TRP A 541 -1.72 26.76 37.32
N GLY A 542 -1.19 26.45 38.51
CA GLY A 542 -1.70 25.37 39.34
C GLY A 542 -1.89 25.79 40.79
N SER A 543 -3.03 25.41 41.38
CA SER A 543 -3.30 25.58 42.82
C SER A 543 -3.33 24.22 43.51
N PHE A 544 -2.36 23.98 44.38
CA PHE A 544 -2.15 22.72 45.10
C PHE A 544 -2.43 22.93 46.59
N TYR A 545 -3.68 22.70 47.01
CA TYR A 545 -4.10 23.09 48.35
C TYR A 545 -3.62 22.16 49.47
N ALA A 546 -3.69 20.85 49.25
CA ALA A 546 -3.28 19.86 50.24
C ALA A 546 -2.83 18.55 49.57
N GLY A 547 -1.79 17.90 50.11
CA GLY A 547 -1.28 16.65 49.57
C GLY A 547 0.11 16.27 50.05
N ASN A 548 0.63 15.16 49.55
CA ASN A 548 1.99 14.70 49.79
C ASN A 548 2.71 14.35 48.49
N GLY A 549 3.95 14.80 48.30
CA GLY A 549 4.80 14.40 47.16
C GLY A 549 4.44 15.16 45.88
N LEU A 550 4.60 16.48 45.86
CA LEU A 550 4.43 17.31 44.66
C LEU A 550 5.79 17.56 43.99
N ASN A 551 5.98 17.09 42.77
CA ASN A 551 7.23 17.27 42.00
C ASN A 551 6.97 18.13 40.76
N ILE A 552 7.67 19.26 40.65
CA ILE A 552 7.62 20.20 39.53
C ILE A 552 9.05 20.31 38.99
N ILE A 553 9.37 19.56 37.94
CA ILE A 553 10.75 19.33 37.49
C ILE A 553 10.95 19.67 36.01
N GLY A 554 11.95 20.50 35.69
CA GLY A 554 12.37 20.74 34.31
C GLY A 554 11.36 21.47 33.44
N ASN A 555 10.37 22.14 34.03
CA ASN A 555 9.30 22.79 33.27
C ASN A 555 9.76 24.16 32.75
N ARG A 556 9.22 24.55 31.59
CA ARG A 556 9.27 25.94 31.13
C ARG A 556 7.97 26.62 31.51
N VAL A 557 8.04 27.63 32.38
CA VAL A 557 6.87 28.34 32.87
C VAL A 557 6.98 29.80 32.42
N GLY A 558 6.02 30.26 31.63
CA GLY A 558 6.03 31.59 31.01
C GLY A 558 4.75 32.37 31.27
N GLY A 559 4.87 33.69 31.37
CA GLY A 559 3.75 34.64 31.33
C GLY A 559 3.97 35.76 30.31
N ALA A 560 3.00 36.66 30.17
CA ALA A 560 3.18 37.93 29.47
C ALA A 560 3.88 38.94 30.38
N ASP A 561 4.18 40.09 29.79
CA ASP A 561 4.94 41.19 30.38
C ASP A 561 4.61 41.41 31.88
N PRO A 562 5.59 41.30 32.78
CA PRO A 562 5.41 41.51 34.22
C PRO A 562 4.85 42.89 34.58
N SER A 563 4.84 43.86 33.64
CA SER A 563 4.16 45.15 33.80
C SER A 563 2.65 45.04 34.06
N LEU A 564 2.03 43.90 33.73
CA LEU A 564 0.60 43.65 33.94
C LEU A 564 0.27 43.15 35.36
N GLY A 565 1.27 42.76 36.16
CA GLY A 565 1.11 42.48 37.59
C GLY A 565 0.75 41.03 37.95
N GLY A 566 1.48 40.48 38.93
CA GLY A 566 1.03 39.39 39.81
C GLY A 566 0.92 37.97 39.22
N ASN A 567 1.60 37.63 38.13
CA ASN A 567 1.52 36.27 37.58
C ASN A 567 2.41 35.30 38.37
N TYR A 568 1.86 34.18 38.80
CA TYR A 568 2.56 33.14 39.56
C TYR A 568 2.61 31.83 38.78
N GLY A 569 3.70 31.09 38.96
CA GLY A 569 3.79 29.72 38.45
C GLY A 569 2.78 28.82 39.14
N PHE A 570 3.07 28.45 40.40
CA PHE A 570 2.26 27.50 41.15
C PHE A 570 1.98 27.98 42.57
N SER A 571 0.73 27.84 43.01
CA SER A 571 0.34 28.03 44.40
C SER A 571 0.41 26.70 45.15
N ILE A 572 1.02 26.70 46.34
CA ILE A 572 1.22 25.52 47.18
C ILE A 572 0.75 25.83 48.61
N GLY A 573 -0.19 25.03 49.12
CA GLY A 573 -0.78 25.15 50.45
C GLY A 573 -2.15 25.86 50.45
N GLY A 574 -2.62 26.25 51.63
CA GLY A 574 -3.79 27.13 51.79
C GLY A 574 -5.05 26.47 52.33
N GLN A 575 -5.14 25.13 52.37
CA GLN A 575 -6.28 24.41 52.95
C GLN A 575 -5.84 23.13 53.66
N LEU A 576 -6.75 22.55 54.47
CA LEU A 576 -6.55 21.29 55.20
C LEU A 576 -5.19 21.23 55.94
N THR A 577 -4.43 20.15 55.70
CA THR A 577 -3.09 19.87 56.25
C THR A 577 -1.95 20.45 55.41
N GLY A 578 -2.26 21.31 54.44
CA GLY A 578 -1.31 21.86 53.48
C GLY A 578 -0.65 20.79 52.61
N VAL A 579 0.41 21.19 51.91
CA VAL A 579 1.21 20.30 51.06
C VAL A 579 2.48 19.91 51.78
N GLN A 580 2.72 18.61 51.94
CA GLN A 580 3.92 18.06 52.58
C GLN A 580 4.81 17.39 51.53
N GLY A 581 6.12 17.58 51.57
CA GLY A 581 7.02 16.90 50.63
C GLY A 581 6.81 17.42 49.21
N PHE A 582 7.49 18.51 48.85
CA PHE A 582 7.45 19.02 47.47
C PHE A 582 8.86 19.26 46.93
N SER A 583 9.05 19.08 45.63
CA SER A 583 10.31 19.29 44.92
C SER A 583 10.09 20.20 43.71
N VAL A 584 10.76 21.34 43.66
CA VAL A 584 10.70 22.29 42.54
C VAL A 584 12.10 22.46 41.98
N ILE A 585 12.41 21.71 40.92
CA ILE A 585 13.79 21.49 40.47
C ILE A 585 13.96 21.84 38.99
N GLY A 586 14.98 22.64 38.65
CA GLY A 586 15.42 22.76 37.26
C GLY A 586 14.43 23.45 36.31
N ASN A 587 13.47 24.22 36.82
CA ASN A 587 12.46 24.89 35.99
C ASN A 587 13.01 26.20 35.40
N ASP A 588 12.59 26.57 34.20
CA ASP A 588 12.88 27.87 33.57
C ASP A 588 11.63 28.75 33.57
N ALA A 589 11.62 29.75 34.45
CA ALA A 589 10.55 30.70 34.67
C ALA A 589 10.83 32.03 33.97
N GLN A 590 9.93 32.45 33.09
CA GLN A 590 10.07 33.67 32.29
C GLN A 590 8.87 34.59 32.48
N PHE A 591 9.10 35.90 32.62
CA PHE A 591 8.04 36.92 32.61
C PHE A 591 6.90 36.66 33.63
N MET A 592 7.24 36.39 34.90
CA MET A 592 6.25 36.14 35.96
C MET A 592 6.67 36.74 37.30
N THR A 593 5.76 37.17 38.15
CA THR A 593 6.06 37.74 39.47
C THR A 593 6.83 36.77 40.36
N ALA A 594 6.36 35.52 40.49
CA ALA A 594 7.13 34.47 41.15
C ALA A 594 6.85 33.07 40.60
N LEU A 595 7.85 32.17 40.66
CA LEU A 595 7.64 30.77 40.30
C LEU A 595 6.69 30.08 41.28
N LEU A 596 6.81 30.40 42.57
CA LEU A 596 6.00 29.79 43.63
C LEU A 596 5.28 30.86 44.46
N ASN A 597 4.01 30.59 44.76
CA ASN A 597 3.24 31.29 45.79
C ASN A 597 2.90 30.30 46.90
N PHE A 598 3.27 30.61 48.13
CA PHE A 598 2.88 29.78 49.28
C PHE A 598 1.60 30.33 49.89
N ASP A 599 0.50 29.61 49.72
CA ASP A 599 -0.78 29.95 50.33
C ASP A 599 -0.93 29.26 51.70
N GLY A 600 -1.64 29.91 52.63
CA GLY A 600 -1.96 29.36 53.96
C GLY A 600 -1.40 30.15 55.15
N THR A 601 -1.62 29.62 56.35
CA THR A 601 -1.17 30.21 57.62
C THR A 601 -0.47 29.17 58.50
N THR A 602 0.73 29.50 58.98
CA THR A 602 1.63 28.61 59.75
C THR A 602 1.05 28.12 61.08
N GLY A 603 -0.02 28.74 61.58
CA GLY A 603 -0.74 28.30 62.80
C GLY A 603 -1.94 27.39 62.57
N ALA A 604 -2.44 27.26 61.33
CA ALA A 604 -3.63 26.47 61.01
C ALA A 604 -3.31 25.08 60.43
N GLY A 605 -2.02 24.74 60.26
CA GLY A 605 -1.59 23.50 59.63
C GLY A 605 -1.86 23.44 58.12
N THR A 606 -2.21 24.56 57.48
CA THR A 606 -2.52 24.69 56.05
C THR A 606 -1.27 25.01 55.20
N ASN A 607 -0.11 25.08 55.84
CA ASN A 607 1.15 25.51 55.25
C ASN A 607 1.77 24.46 54.32
N ALA A 608 2.56 24.92 53.36
CA ALA A 608 3.49 24.04 52.65
C ALA A 608 4.63 23.60 53.60
N SER A 609 5.06 22.35 53.53
CA SER A 609 6.16 21.87 54.38
C SER A 609 7.04 20.81 53.74
N LYS A 610 8.26 20.63 54.28
CA LYS A 610 9.25 19.61 53.86
C LYS A 610 9.59 19.75 52.37
N GLY A 611 9.84 20.98 51.95
CA GLY A 611 10.05 21.34 50.55
C GLY A 611 11.53 21.33 50.14
N PHE A 612 11.79 21.09 48.86
CA PHE A 612 13.09 21.31 48.23
C PHE A 612 12.94 22.15 46.97
N VAL A 613 13.74 23.20 46.84
CA VAL A 613 13.68 24.12 45.70
C VAL A 613 15.10 24.44 45.21
N GLY A 614 15.46 24.03 43.99
CA GLY A 614 16.83 24.16 43.50
C GLY A 614 16.99 24.07 41.98
N GLY A 615 18.07 24.65 41.46
CA GLY A 615 18.42 24.59 40.04
C GLY A 615 17.48 25.34 39.10
N ASN A 616 16.56 26.15 39.60
CA ASN A 616 15.62 26.90 38.77
C ASN A 616 16.28 28.15 38.17
N SER A 617 15.83 28.56 36.97
CA SER A 617 16.26 29.75 36.24
C SER A 617 15.10 30.72 36.12
N LEU A 618 15.28 31.98 36.53
CA LEU A 618 14.27 33.04 36.48
C LEU A 618 14.78 34.19 35.60
N ARG A 619 14.04 34.53 34.54
CA ARG A 619 14.44 35.52 33.52
C ARG A 619 13.26 36.39 33.06
N GLY A 620 13.55 37.46 32.31
CA GLY A 620 12.51 38.25 31.62
C GLY A 620 11.63 39.08 32.55
N GLY A 621 12.21 39.70 33.59
CA GLY A 621 11.44 40.50 34.55
C GLY A 621 10.69 39.67 35.60
N ALA A 622 11.01 38.38 35.71
CA ALA A 622 10.61 37.62 36.87
C ALA A 622 11.30 38.12 38.14
N THR A 623 10.52 38.56 39.12
CA THR A 623 11.02 39.35 40.26
C THR A 623 11.45 38.49 41.45
N ALA A 624 10.85 37.32 41.65
CA ALA A 624 11.12 36.49 42.82
C ALA A 624 11.01 34.99 42.55
N LEU A 625 11.74 34.18 43.32
CA LEU A 625 11.55 32.73 43.33
C LEU A 625 10.27 32.33 44.08
N PHE A 626 9.94 33.06 45.14
CA PHE A 626 8.82 32.80 46.04
C PHE A 626 8.01 34.06 46.31
N SER A 627 6.75 33.87 46.66
CA SER A 627 5.91 34.82 47.39
C SER A 627 5.35 34.14 48.64
N ASN A 628 5.14 34.92 49.70
CA ASN A 628 4.55 34.47 50.98
C ASN A 628 5.30 33.32 51.69
N LEU A 629 6.63 33.30 51.65
CA LEU A 629 7.44 32.23 52.26
C LEU A 629 7.19 32.02 53.76
N SER A 630 6.71 33.05 54.49
CA SER A 630 6.32 32.93 55.92
C SER A 630 5.22 31.89 56.18
N SER A 631 4.52 31.46 55.13
CA SER A 631 3.49 30.43 55.17
C SER A 631 4.01 29.03 54.83
N ALA A 632 5.34 28.83 54.74
CA ALA A 632 5.97 27.53 54.54
C ALA A 632 6.90 27.15 55.71
N VAL A 633 7.08 25.85 55.94
CA VAL A 633 7.88 25.29 57.06
C VAL A 633 8.84 24.23 56.55
N GLU A 634 10.08 24.17 57.05
CA GLU A 634 11.06 23.13 56.63
C GLU A 634 11.30 23.11 55.10
N VAL A 635 11.52 24.27 54.48
CA VAL A 635 11.83 24.37 53.03
C VAL A 635 13.33 24.54 52.83
N MET A 636 13.97 23.57 52.19
CA MET A 636 15.37 23.65 51.76
C MET A 636 15.47 24.35 50.40
N ILE A 637 16.26 25.43 50.35
CA ILE A 637 16.52 26.19 49.13
C ILE A 637 17.97 25.95 48.70
N ALA A 638 18.15 25.26 47.58
CA ALA A 638 19.43 25.05 46.90
C ALA A 638 19.71 26.20 45.90
N PRO A 639 20.90 26.25 45.24
CA PRO A 639 21.22 27.33 44.31
C PRO A 639 20.19 27.47 43.18
N ASN A 640 19.70 28.69 42.96
CA ASN A 640 18.81 29.07 41.86
C ASN A 640 19.41 30.29 41.14
N TYR A 641 19.09 30.46 39.86
CA TYR A 641 19.53 31.61 39.05
C TYR A 641 18.39 32.62 38.92
N ILE A 642 18.59 33.86 39.38
CA ILE A 642 17.61 34.95 39.26
C ILE A 642 18.24 36.13 38.52
N ALA A 643 17.78 36.39 37.29
CA ALA A 643 18.24 37.50 36.48
C ALA A 643 17.49 38.80 36.84
N ALA A 644 17.89 39.46 37.93
CA ALA A 644 17.40 40.79 38.28
C ALA A 644 18.08 41.87 37.41
N GLY A 645 17.32 42.60 36.59
CA GLY A 645 17.71 43.92 36.05
C GLY A 645 19.10 44.04 35.40
N GLY A 646 19.59 43.02 34.71
CA GLY A 646 20.87 43.07 33.99
C GLY A 646 22.13 42.72 34.82
N LYS A 647 21.99 42.41 36.12
CA LYS A 647 23.08 41.84 36.93
C LYS A 647 22.50 40.71 37.79
N GLY A 648 22.73 39.47 37.37
CA GLY A 648 22.21 38.28 38.07
C GLY A 648 22.62 38.27 39.54
N SER A 649 21.64 38.34 40.43
CA SER A 649 21.82 38.13 41.86
C SER A 649 21.60 36.65 42.16
N HIS A 650 22.61 35.97 42.69
CA HIS A 650 22.57 34.53 43.00
C HIS A 650 21.65 34.17 44.19
N PHE A 651 21.13 35.16 44.91
CA PHE A 651 20.21 34.96 46.02
C PHE A 651 19.42 36.25 46.31
N SER A 652 18.08 36.20 46.21
CA SER A 652 17.19 37.28 46.64
C SER A 652 15.99 36.67 47.35
N ILE A 653 15.90 36.89 48.66
CA ILE A 653 14.67 36.67 49.43
C ILE A 653 14.01 38.04 49.60
N GLN A 654 12.83 38.22 49.00
CA GLN A 654 12.02 39.42 49.16
C GLN A 654 10.80 39.07 50.04
N GLY A 655 10.62 39.78 51.15
CA GLY A 655 9.40 39.68 51.98
C GLY A 655 9.51 38.95 53.32
N VAL A 656 10.68 38.91 53.98
CA VAL A 656 10.73 38.51 55.40
C VAL A 656 10.02 39.60 56.24
N PRO A 657 8.93 39.29 56.98
CA PRO A 657 8.30 40.25 57.85
C PRO A 657 9.30 40.73 58.90
N THR A 658 9.49 42.04 59.03
CA THR A 658 10.48 42.66 59.93
C THR A 658 10.20 42.43 61.43
N SER A 659 9.12 41.71 61.79
CA SER A 659 8.61 41.64 63.16
C SER A 659 8.58 40.26 63.81
N SER A 660 9.10 39.18 63.21
CA SER A 660 9.01 37.85 63.87
C SER A 660 10.16 36.85 63.71
N VAL A 661 11.21 37.11 62.94
CA VAL A 661 12.46 36.31 63.02
C VAL A 661 13.65 37.24 62.79
N GLY A 662 14.66 37.17 63.64
CA GLY A 662 15.87 38.01 63.62
C GLY A 662 16.76 37.79 62.39
N LEU A 663 16.28 38.15 61.21
CA LEU A 663 17.08 38.28 59.99
C LEU A 663 17.44 39.75 59.81
N SER A 664 18.63 40.13 60.27
CA SER A 664 19.21 41.44 59.96
C SER A 664 19.58 41.43 58.46
N THR A 665 19.12 42.45 57.73
CA THR A 665 19.39 42.62 56.30
C THR A 665 20.75 43.26 56.03
N GLY A 666 21.60 43.42 57.04
CA GLY A 666 22.84 44.20 57.00
C GLY A 666 24.08 43.49 56.43
N ASP A 667 24.15 42.16 56.49
CA ASP A 667 25.45 41.46 56.33
C ASP A 667 25.61 40.62 55.05
N TRP A 668 24.65 40.66 54.13
CA TRP A 668 24.60 39.71 53.00
C TRP A 668 25.58 40.02 51.85
N TYR A 669 26.28 41.17 51.88
CA TYR A 669 27.12 41.62 50.76
C TYR A 669 28.63 41.54 50.98
N SER A 670 29.15 40.93 52.05
CA SER A 670 30.60 40.80 52.22
C SER A 670 31.09 39.38 52.56
N ASN A 671 31.78 38.79 51.58
CA ASN A 671 32.74 37.68 51.66
C ASN A 671 32.26 36.27 52.06
N SER A 672 32.26 35.40 51.04
CA SER A 672 32.77 34.02 51.06
C SER A 672 32.55 33.21 52.35
N GLY A 673 31.30 32.91 52.68
CA GLY A 673 30.93 31.96 53.72
C GLY A 673 29.69 31.17 53.32
N VAL A 674 29.78 29.84 53.40
CA VAL A 674 28.63 28.94 53.26
C VAL A 674 27.62 29.26 54.35
N VAL A 675 26.37 29.55 53.97
CA VAL A 675 25.25 29.76 54.91
C VAL A 675 24.60 28.42 55.19
N THR A 676 24.67 27.98 56.44
CA THR A 676 23.83 26.89 56.97
C THR A 676 22.68 27.54 57.72
N ILE A 677 21.44 27.34 57.27
CA ILE A 677 20.23 27.75 57.98
C ILE A 677 19.69 26.49 58.68
N ASN A 678 19.65 26.51 60.02
CA ASN A 678 18.99 25.46 60.83
C ASN A 678 17.48 25.60 60.79
#